data_AF-A0A953F1T4-F1
#
_entry.id   AF-A0A953F1T4-F1
#
_cell.length_a   1.000
_cell.length_b   1.000
_cell.length_c   1.000
_cell.angle_alpha   90.00
_cell.angle_beta   90.00
_cell.angle_gamma   90.00
#
_symmetry.space_group_name_H-M   'P 1'
#
loop_
_entity.id
_entity.type
_entity.pdbx_description
1 polymer ?
#
loop_
_entity_poly.entity_id
_entity_poly.type
_entity_poly.pdbx_seq_one_letter_code
_entity_poly.pdbx_strand_id
1 'polypeptide(L)'
;MNSVSPQQLCSILKGTIISSGKDCFITYPLLDSRIHAVAGREAFFAIRGKNHDGHRYIPEMIEKGIQVIVGETFDHITSNDCWLIQVENSLEALQRWSAYHRSFFTAPLIAITGSNGKTIVKEWLYQILRKDFNIARSPKSYNSQVGVPLSLLLLNEQHELALIEAGISQPGEMEKLQTIIQPDIGILTNVRNAHSENFVDRKEHIREKIELFKSCKTIIYGNDDEQLDEEIRNQFPERELITFGKNKDAFLHVISQLNSGSKTKLELNSPAGNFSLDLPFTDIASIENALCCICCAIRLQIEPSIISERIAQLTPIEMRLELLNGENHCTLINDSYNSDIASLSIALDFMNQHHRKGKKTVILSDILQDKQAELELYRQVAHLLNEKKVDRLIAIGDKIKICSTFFQGSSSFYESTEAFLKEISVDDFNQETILIKGARSFGFERITQRLQEKAHETVLEIDLNALAHNLNYYRNLIPRETKIMGMVKAFSYGSGSKEVAEVLEFNRCDYLAVAYADEGVELRKAGISLPIMVMNPTERSIRQIIDFHLEPEVYSFKILHEIRDYLMQHSEIFIRVHLKIDTGMHRLGFLPEEIEQLCQELKSVPRLKVVSIFSHLAGSDDPQLDEFSLQQQHELEAAALQIELSLGYKPMKHLLNSAGIARFPNASLDMVRLGIGLYGVGSQAQEQLQLQNVSKLRSILSQIKSIPAGETVGYNRNAKLNRDSKIGIVPLGYADGFSRLLGNGNGDVIVAGKRAPVVGNVCMDMLMIDLTDIPEAAEGDDVIIFDSADRLKELAQKSHTIPYEILTSVSARVKRVYLRE
;
A
#
# COMPACT_ATOMS: atom_id res chain seq x y z
N MET A 1 -8.06 28.42 2.71
CA MET A 1 -9.05 27.98 1.71
C MET A 1 -10.24 28.92 1.80
N ASN A 2 -10.81 29.35 0.68
CA ASN A 2 -11.94 30.27 0.71
C ASN A 2 -13.21 29.50 1.06
N SER A 3 -13.87 29.88 2.15
CA SER A 3 -15.12 29.26 2.57
C SER A 3 -16.26 29.63 1.61
N VAL A 4 -17.06 28.65 1.20
CA VAL A 4 -18.21 28.86 0.31
C VAL A 4 -19.52 28.47 1.00
N SER A 5 -20.58 29.23 0.75
CA SER A 5 -21.94 28.81 1.16
C SER A 5 -22.43 27.64 0.28
N PRO A 6 -23.40 26.83 0.75
CA PRO A 6 -24.00 25.77 -0.06
C PRO A 6 -24.57 26.25 -1.41
N GLN A 7 -25.15 27.46 -1.45
CA GLN A 7 -25.69 28.06 -2.67
C GLN A 7 -24.57 28.46 -3.64
N GLN A 8 -23.49 29.06 -3.14
CA GLN A 8 -22.32 29.36 -3.96
C GLN A 8 -21.67 28.07 -4.48
N LEU A 9 -21.53 27.06 -3.61
CA LEU A 9 -21.02 25.76 -4.01
C LEU A 9 -21.88 25.19 -5.14
N CYS A 10 -23.21 25.12 -4.97
CA CYS A 10 -24.12 24.65 -6.02
C CYS A 10 -23.91 25.37 -7.36
N SER A 11 -23.73 26.70 -7.34
CA SER A 11 -23.45 27.48 -8.55
C SER A 11 -22.11 27.11 -9.19
N ILE A 12 -21.05 26.94 -8.39
CA ILE A 12 -19.71 26.54 -8.87
C ILE A 12 -19.76 25.14 -9.51
N LEU A 13 -20.49 24.22 -8.86
CA LEU A 13 -20.61 22.84 -9.32
C LEU A 13 -21.49 22.68 -10.58
N LYS A 14 -22.26 23.73 -10.93
CA LYS A 14 -23.37 23.68 -11.89
C LYS A 14 -24.42 22.64 -11.49
N GLY A 15 -24.71 22.58 -10.19
CA GLY A 15 -25.69 21.66 -9.62
C GLY A 15 -27.09 22.26 -9.49
N THR A 16 -28.01 21.44 -8.99
CA THR A 16 -29.37 21.82 -8.60
C THR A 16 -29.56 21.47 -7.12
N ILE A 17 -30.10 22.42 -6.34
CA ILE A 17 -30.44 22.16 -4.93
C ILE A 17 -31.73 21.33 -4.88
N ILE A 18 -31.63 20.13 -4.31
CA ILE A 18 -32.78 19.23 -4.11
C ILE A 18 -33.39 19.43 -2.73
N SER A 19 -32.54 19.67 -1.73
CA SER A 19 -32.96 20.03 -0.38
C SER A 19 -32.03 21.08 0.22
N SER A 20 -32.57 21.91 1.09
CA SER A 20 -31.83 22.94 1.84
C SER A 20 -31.73 22.53 3.30
N GLY A 21 -30.55 22.76 3.89
CA GLY A 21 -30.31 22.54 5.31
C GLY A 21 -30.06 23.87 6.05
N LYS A 22 -29.44 23.77 7.23
CA LYS A 22 -29.01 24.95 8.01
C LYS A 22 -27.91 25.72 7.28
N ASP A 23 -27.87 27.04 7.46
CA ASP A 23 -26.78 27.86 6.93
C ASP A 23 -25.43 27.41 7.50
N CYS A 24 -24.47 27.20 6.61
CA CYS A 24 -23.12 26.77 6.95
C CYS A 24 -22.10 27.30 5.95
N PHE A 25 -20.82 27.10 6.26
CA PHE A 25 -19.70 27.47 5.40
C PHE A 25 -18.81 26.26 5.16
N ILE A 26 -18.64 25.92 3.89
CA ILE A 26 -17.93 24.74 3.46
C ILE A 26 -16.49 25.14 3.15
N THR A 27 -15.55 24.40 3.73
CA THR A 27 -14.12 24.62 3.57
C THR A 27 -13.40 23.36 3.08
N TYR A 28 -13.97 22.16 3.24
CA TYR A 28 -13.28 20.92 2.88
C TYR A 28 -14.20 19.92 2.16
N PRO A 29 -13.73 19.23 1.10
CA PRO A 29 -14.40 18.06 0.57
C PRO A 29 -14.17 16.86 1.49
N LEU A 30 -15.19 16.01 1.60
CA LEU A 30 -15.12 14.72 2.28
C LEU A 30 -15.51 13.62 1.30
N LEU A 31 -14.64 12.62 1.13
CA LEU A 31 -14.86 11.52 0.18
C LEU A 31 -15.01 10.15 0.85
N ASP A 32 -14.61 10.05 2.13
CA ASP A 32 -14.62 8.79 2.88
C ASP A 32 -15.69 8.87 3.97
N SER A 33 -16.67 7.98 3.91
CA SER A 33 -17.77 7.96 4.87
C SER A 33 -17.34 7.59 6.29
N ARG A 34 -16.16 6.98 6.47
CA ARG A 34 -15.66 6.53 7.78
C ARG A 34 -15.12 7.67 8.63
N ILE A 35 -14.71 8.78 8.02
CA ILE A 35 -14.17 9.93 8.74
C ILE A 35 -15.33 10.66 9.42
N HIS A 36 -15.24 10.86 10.73
CA HIS A 36 -16.24 11.63 11.47
C HIS A 36 -16.17 13.11 11.10
N ALA A 37 -17.33 13.74 10.88
CA ALA A 37 -17.45 15.19 10.71
C ALA A 37 -17.07 15.88 12.02
N VAL A 38 -16.04 16.72 12.02
CA VAL A 38 -15.50 17.33 13.25
C VAL A 38 -15.98 18.77 13.42
N ALA A 39 -16.35 19.47 12.33
CA ALA A 39 -16.60 20.91 12.41
C ALA A 39 -17.83 21.46 11.64
N GLY A 40 -18.59 20.64 10.89
CA GLY A 40 -19.72 21.12 10.08
C GLY A 40 -19.30 22.05 8.93
N ARG A 41 -18.04 21.95 8.50
CA ARG A 41 -17.44 22.71 7.40
C ARG A 41 -17.11 21.82 6.20
N GLU A 42 -17.55 20.57 6.25
CA GLU A 42 -17.26 19.54 5.27
C GLU A 42 -18.46 19.35 4.33
N ALA A 43 -18.18 19.16 3.04
CA ALA A 43 -19.18 18.69 2.06
C ALA A 43 -18.82 17.29 1.60
N PHE A 44 -19.72 16.34 1.76
CA PHE A 44 -19.52 14.96 1.31
C PHE A 44 -19.79 14.85 -0.20
N PHE A 45 -18.81 14.40 -0.97
CA PHE A 45 -18.97 14.12 -2.40
C PHE A 45 -19.12 12.61 -2.61
N ALA A 46 -20.29 12.19 -3.09
CA ALA A 46 -20.62 10.81 -3.37
C ALA A 46 -19.99 10.31 -4.69
N ILE A 47 -18.67 10.18 -4.73
CA ILE A 47 -17.94 9.79 -5.95
C ILE A 47 -18.27 8.35 -6.38
N ARG A 48 -18.62 8.17 -7.66
CA ARG A 48 -18.74 6.85 -8.29
C ARG A 48 -17.42 6.43 -8.94
N GLY A 49 -16.76 5.42 -8.37
CA GLY A 49 -15.56 4.78 -8.92
C GLY A 49 -15.86 3.46 -9.63
N LYS A 50 -14.82 2.83 -10.21
CA LYS A 50 -14.94 1.55 -10.94
C LYS A 50 -15.50 0.41 -10.08
N ASN A 51 -15.10 0.36 -8.81
CA ASN A 51 -15.43 -0.72 -7.86
C ASN A 51 -16.31 -0.25 -6.68
N HIS A 52 -16.59 1.05 -6.57
CA HIS A 52 -17.23 1.64 -5.40
C HIS A 52 -18.18 2.74 -5.82
N ASP A 53 -19.35 2.83 -5.18
CA ASP A 53 -20.31 3.91 -5.40
C ASP A 53 -20.55 4.67 -4.09
N GLY A 54 -20.08 5.92 -4.02
CA GLY A 54 -20.21 6.81 -2.87
C GLY A 54 -21.66 7.09 -2.45
N HIS A 55 -22.61 6.95 -3.38
CA HIS A 55 -24.03 7.20 -3.11
C HIS A 55 -24.61 6.26 -2.06
N ARG A 56 -24.07 5.04 -1.97
CA ARG A 56 -24.51 4.03 -1.00
C ARG A 56 -24.34 4.47 0.46
N TYR A 57 -23.45 5.44 0.70
CA TYR A 57 -23.13 5.92 2.04
C TYR A 57 -23.83 7.24 2.40
N ILE A 58 -24.64 7.81 1.50
CA ILE A 58 -25.37 9.06 1.79
C ILE A 58 -26.23 8.94 3.08
N PRO A 59 -27.00 7.86 3.31
CA PRO A 59 -27.78 7.72 4.54
C PRO A 59 -26.90 7.73 5.80
N GLU A 60 -25.78 7.00 5.79
CA GLU A 60 -24.81 6.96 6.88
C GLU A 60 -24.23 8.37 7.17
N MET A 61 -23.96 9.16 6.13
CA MET A 61 -23.43 10.52 6.27
C MET A 61 -24.44 11.51 6.83
N ILE A 62 -25.72 11.34 6.49
CA ILE A 62 -26.82 12.10 7.09
C ILE A 62 -26.93 11.77 8.58
N GLU A 63 -26.88 10.48 8.95
CA GLU A 63 -26.88 10.05 10.36
C GLU A 63 -25.69 10.60 11.15
N LYS A 64 -24.52 10.73 10.50
CA LYS A 64 -23.32 11.35 11.07
C LYS A 64 -23.38 12.88 11.17
N GLY A 65 -24.45 13.51 10.71
CA GLY A 65 -24.68 14.96 10.84
C GLY A 65 -23.95 15.82 9.81
N ILE A 66 -23.56 15.27 8.66
CA ILE A 66 -23.02 16.07 7.55
C ILE A 66 -24.10 17.05 7.07
N GLN A 67 -23.70 18.30 6.87
CA GLN A 67 -24.62 19.39 6.50
C GLN A 67 -24.78 19.57 4.99
N VAL A 68 -23.83 19.11 4.18
CA VAL A 68 -23.83 19.28 2.73
C VAL A 68 -23.38 18.01 2.03
N ILE A 69 -24.20 17.52 1.10
CA ILE A 69 -23.93 16.32 0.30
C ILE A 69 -24.09 16.65 -1.18
N VAL A 70 -23.10 16.24 -1.97
CA VAL A 70 -23.05 16.39 -3.43
C VAL A 70 -23.10 15.00 -4.06
N GLY A 71 -24.00 14.77 -5.00
CA GLY A 71 -24.14 13.49 -5.69
C GLY A 71 -24.95 13.59 -6.98
N GLU A 72 -24.95 12.53 -7.77
CA GLU A 72 -25.62 12.44 -9.06
C GLU A 72 -27.12 12.18 -8.95
N THR A 73 -27.53 11.44 -7.92
CA THR A 73 -28.93 11.15 -7.63
C THR A 73 -29.18 11.09 -6.12
N PHE A 74 -30.39 11.47 -5.72
CA PHE A 74 -30.90 11.39 -4.35
C PHE A 74 -32.21 10.59 -4.27
N ASP A 75 -32.40 9.63 -5.17
CA ASP A 75 -33.61 8.81 -5.21
C ASP A 75 -33.91 8.19 -3.83
N HIS A 76 -35.14 8.42 -3.33
CA HIS A 76 -35.62 7.95 -2.03
C HIS A 76 -34.92 8.54 -0.79
N ILE A 77 -34.11 9.59 -0.95
CA ILE A 77 -33.49 10.31 0.17
C ILE A 77 -34.31 11.57 0.46
N THR A 78 -34.94 11.61 1.62
CA THR A 78 -35.62 12.81 2.13
C THR A 78 -34.93 13.28 3.39
N SER A 79 -34.37 14.49 3.37
CA SER A 79 -33.77 15.14 4.53
C SER A 79 -34.08 16.61 4.49
N ASN A 80 -34.65 17.15 5.58
CA ASN A 80 -34.95 18.57 5.73
C ASN A 80 -33.85 19.32 6.52
N ASP A 81 -32.80 18.61 6.95
CA ASP A 81 -31.73 19.15 7.80
C ASP A 81 -30.38 19.25 7.07
N CYS A 82 -30.31 18.80 5.81
CA CYS A 82 -29.08 18.71 5.02
C CYS A 82 -29.26 19.33 3.63
N TRP A 83 -28.23 20.04 3.16
CA TRP A 83 -28.14 20.48 1.78
C TRP A 83 -27.83 19.30 0.87
N LEU A 84 -28.72 19.02 -0.08
CA LEU A 84 -28.51 18.00 -1.12
C LEU A 84 -28.34 18.70 -2.46
N ILE A 85 -27.15 18.63 -3.03
CA ILE A 85 -26.79 19.28 -4.29
C ILE A 85 -26.62 18.20 -5.36
N GLN A 86 -27.55 18.17 -6.32
CA GLN A 86 -27.51 17.23 -7.43
C GLN A 86 -26.65 17.77 -8.56
N VAL A 87 -25.74 16.95 -9.06
CA VAL A 87 -24.82 17.27 -10.16
C VAL A 87 -24.89 16.18 -11.23
N GLU A 88 -24.42 16.43 -12.45
CA GLU A 88 -24.39 15.38 -13.49
C GLU A 88 -23.31 14.32 -13.21
N ASN A 89 -22.19 14.73 -12.64
CA ASN A 89 -21.06 13.87 -12.29
C ASN A 89 -20.34 14.46 -11.07
N SER A 90 -20.25 13.70 -9.97
CA SER A 90 -19.69 14.18 -8.71
C SER A 90 -18.16 14.36 -8.74
N LEU A 91 -17.45 13.57 -9.55
CA LEU A 91 -16.01 13.74 -9.76
C LEU A 91 -15.72 15.03 -10.53
N GLU A 92 -16.45 15.27 -11.62
CA GLU A 92 -16.32 16.53 -12.36
C GLU A 92 -16.72 17.73 -11.50
N ALA A 93 -17.73 17.57 -10.64
CA ALA A 93 -18.13 18.60 -9.69
C ALA A 93 -16.97 18.94 -8.73
N LEU A 94 -16.32 17.93 -8.13
CA LEU A 94 -15.13 18.13 -7.29
C LEU A 94 -14.00 18.84 -8.06
N GLN A 95 -13.76 18.42 -9.31
CA GLN A 95 -12.77 19.03 -10.20
C GLN A 95 -13.11 20.50 -10.52
N ARG A 96 -14.39 20.85 -10.74
CA ARG A 96 -14.85 22.23 -10.94
C ARG A 96 -14.64 23.09 -9.70
N TRP A 97 -14.94 22.57 -8.51
CA TRP A 97 -14.68 23.30 -7.27
C TRP A 97 -13.19 23.55 -7.06
N SER A 98 -12.36 22.53 -7.32
CA SER A 98 -10.91 22.67 -7.30
C SER A 98 -10.41 23.69 -8.31
N ALA A 99 -10.91 23.69 -9.55
CA ALA A 99 -10.53 24.67 -10.57
C ALA A 99 -10.92 26.10 -10.18
N TYR A 100 -12.12 26.27 -9.62
CA TYR A 100 -12.57 27.55 -9.07
C TYR A 100 -11.62 28.03 -7.97
N HIS A 101 -11.27 27.18 -7.01
CA HIS A 101 -10.32 27.52 -5.95
C HIS A 101 -8.92 27.84 -6.50
N ARG A 102 -8.42 27.03 -7.44
CA ARG A 102 -7.14 27.25 -8.15
C ARG A 102 -7.08 28.60 -8.87
N SER A 103 -8.21 29.13 -9.35
CA SER A 103 -8.25 30.41 -10.07
C SER A 103 -7.85 31.62 -9.22
N PHE A 104 -7.96 31.52 -7.89
CA PHE A 104 -7.51 32.56 -6.95
C PHE A 104 -6.02 32.47 -6.64
N PHE A 105 -5.35 31.36 -7.00
CA PHE A 105 -3.93 31.19 -6.76
C PHE A 105 -3.11 31.83 -7.89
N THR A 106 -2.38 32.89 -7.59
CA THR A 106 -1.64 33.68 -8.59
C THR A 106 -0.14 33.41 -8.60
N ALA A 107 0.39 32.73 -7.58
CA ALA A 107 1.80 32.38 -7.53
C ALA A 107 2.13 31.22 -8.51
N PRO A 108 3.40 31.04 -8.89
CA PRO A 108 3.77 30.02 -9.87
C PRO A 108 3.36 28.60 -9.42
N LEU A 109 2.83 27.83 -10.36
CA LEU A 109 2.53 26.41 -10.15
C LEU A 109 3.37 25.52 -11.06
N ILE A 110 4.07 24.57 -10.44
CA ILE A 110 4.86 23.54 -11.10
C ILE A 110 4.06 22.24 -11.10
N ALA A 111 3.79 21.70 -12.28
CA ALA A 111 3.18 20.39 -12.42
C ALA A 111 4.22 19.34 -12.82
N ILE A 112 4.21 18.21 -12.12
CA ILE A 112 5.20 17.14 -12.27
C ILE A 112 4.47 15.88 -12.73
N THR A 113 4.92 15.33 -13.86
CA THR A 113 4.42 14.05 -14.37
C THR A 113 5.54 13.17 -14.91
N GLY A 114 5.18 11.94 -15.27
CA GLY A 114 6.08 10.90 -15.73
C GLY A 114 5.64 9.51 -15.30
N SER A 115 6.32 8.49 -15.83
CA SER A 115 6.12 7.10 -15.42
C SER A 115 6.63 6.90 -13.99
N ASN A 116 7.90 7.21 -13.73
CA ASN A 116 8.52 7.06 -12.41
C ASN A 116 9.14 8.38 -11.91
N GLY A 117 9.37 8.51 -10.60
CA GLY A 117 10.13 9.64 -10.02
C GLY A 117 9.33 10.92 -9.74
N LYS A 118 8.03 10.94 -10.02
CA LYS A 118 7.13 12.09 -9.77
C LYS A 118 7.17 12.57 -8.31
N THR A 119 6.89 11.66 -7.37
CA THR A 119 6.95 11.93 -5.92
C THR A 119 8.36 12.35 -5.50
N ILE A 120 9.39 11.70 -6.04
CA ILE A 120 10.79 11.99 -5.72
C ILE A 120 11.13 13.43 -6.09
N VAL A 121 10.86 13.81 -7.33
CA VAL A 121 11.15 15.16 -7.85
C VAL A 121 10.35 16.22 -7.09
N LYS A 122 9.07 16.00 -6.81
CA LYS A 122 8.26 16.92 -6.00
C LYS A 122 8.90 17.19 -4.63
N GLU A 123 9.32 16.12 -3.97
CA GLU A 123 9.85 16.18 -2.61
C GLU A 123 11.27 16.75 -2.57
N TRP A 124 12.12 16.41 -3.54
CA TRP A 124 13.44 17.02 -3.68
C TRP A 124 13.38 18.49 -4.07
N LEU A 125 12.47 18.88 -4.96
CA LEU A 125 12.21 20.29 -5.24
C LEU A 125 11.80 21.04 -3.98
N TYR A 126 10.94 20.46 -3.14
CA TYR A 126 10.63 21.05 -1.85
C TYR A 126 11.87 21.17 -0.95
N GLN A 127 12.71 20.14 -0.85
CA GLN A 127 13.95 20.20 -0.06
C GLN A 127 14.88 21.31 -0.54
N ILE A 128 15.00 21.48 -1.87
CA ILE A 128 15.86 22.48 -2.49
C ILE A 128 15.25 23.88 -2.33
N LEU A 129 13.94 24.06 -2.47
CA LEU A 129 13.32 25.39 -2.64
C LEU A 129 12.64 25.95 -1.37
N ARG A 130 12.38 25.14 -0.34
CA ARG A 130 11.64 25.56 0.87
C ARG A 130 12.28 26.70 1.66
N LYS A 131 13.57 26.98 1.44
CA LYS A 131 14.28 28.10 2.07
C LYS A 131 13.99 29.44 1.39
N ASP A 132 13.59 29.42 0.11
CA ASP A 132 13.33 30.65 -0.66
C ASP A 132 11.84 30.93 -0.83
N PHE A 133 11.00 29.88 -0.81
CA PHE A 133 9.56 29.99 -1.04
C PHE A 133 8.76 29.31 0.08
N ASN A 134 7.59 29.88 0.42
CA ASN A 134 6.53 29.16 1.12
C ASN A 134 5.79 28.23 0.13
N ILE A 135 6.04 26.92 0.22
CA ILE A 135 5.63 25.97 -0.82
C ILE A 135 4.41 25.15 -0.40
N ALA A 136 3.36 25.16 -1.22
CA ALA A 136 2.33 24.13 -1.22
C ALA A 136 2.75 22.95 -2.09
N ARG A 137 2.39 21.73 -1.71
CA ARG A 137 2.67 20.54 -2.54
C ARG A 137 1.61 19.46 -2.39
N SER A 138 1.44 18.62 -3.40
CA SER A 138 0.58 17.42 -3.31
C SER A 138 0.98 16.56 -2.10
N PRO A 139 0.05 16.23 -1.18
CA PRO A 139 0.32 15.33 -0.08
C PRO A 139 0.49 13.90 -0.61
N LYS A 140 1.42 13.13 -0.03
CA LYS A 140 1.69 11.72 -0.41
C LYS A 140 1.82 11.55 -1.93
N SER A 141 1.16 10.56 -2.53
CA SER A 141 1.06 10.32 -3.98
C SER A 141 -0.30 10.78 -4.54
N TYR A 142 -0.82 11.93 -4.09
CA TYR A 142 -2.11 12.46 -4.55
C TYR A 142 -1.98 13.03 -5.98
N ASN A 143 -1.98 12.14 -6.96
CA ASN A 143 -1.72 12.45 -8.37
C ASN A 143 -2.83 12.00 -9.33
N SER A 144 -3.90 11.37 -8.83
CA SER A 144 -5.02 10.86 -9.63
C SER A 144 -6.10 11.90 -9.94
N GLN A 145 -7.12 11.51 -10.71
CA GLN A 145 -8.33 12.31 -10.99
C GLN A 145 -9.03 12.86 -9.73
N VAL A 146 -8.86 12.20 -8.58
CA VAL A 146 -9.37 12.62 -7.28
C VAL A 146 -8.29 13.31 -6.45
N GLY A 147 -7.07 12.76 -6.43
CA GLY A 147 -5.97 13.28 -5.60
C GLY A 147 -5.51 14.69 -5.99
N VAL A 148 -5.47 15.00 -7.29
CA VAL A 148 -5.10 16.34 -7.77
C VAL A 148 -6.08 17.41 -7.28
N PRO A 149 -7.41 17.27 -7.44
CA PRO A 149 -8.37 18.21 -6.87
C PRO A 149 -8.18 18.47 -5.38
N LEU A 150 -7.96 17.41 -4.59
CA LEU A 150 -7.70 17.54 -3.16
C LEU A 150 -6.41 18.31 -2.86
N SER A 151 -5.36 18.09 -3.66
CA SER A 151 -4.08 18.80 -3.54
C SER A 151 -4.22 20.28 -3.82
N LEU A 152 -4.96 20.63 -4.89
CA LEU A 152 -5.19 22.02 -5.28
C LEU A 152 -6.05 22.79 -4.28
N LEU A 153 -6.99 22.12 -3.62
CA LEU A 153 -7.79 22.74 -2.55
C LEU A 153 -6.93 23.18 -1.36
N LEU A 154 -5.78 22.56 -1.11
CA LEU A 154 -4.85 22.99 -0.04
C LEU A 154 -4.16 24.34 -0.32
N LEU A 155 -4.24 24.88 -1.54
CA LEU A 155 -3.64 26.16 -1.90
C LEU A 155 -4.28 27.32 -1.11
N ASN A 156 -3.48 28.33 -0.82
CA ASN A 156 -3.90 29.55 -0.13
C ASN A 156 -2.95 30.70 -0.49
N GLU A 157 -3.34 31.93 -0.12
CA GLU A 157 -2.64 33.17 -0.48
C GLU A 157 -1.25 33.32 0.16
N GLN A 158 -0.91 32.52 1.18
CA GLN A 158 0.41 32.58 1.81
C GLN A 158 1.47 31.82 1.02
N HIS A 159 1.06 30.90 0.13
CA HIS A 159 2.01 30.11 -0.64
C HIS A 159 2.56 30.92 -1.83
N GLU A 160 3.89 30.91 -1.96
CA GLU A 160 4.65 31.62 -2.98
C GLU A 160 5.01 30.70 -4.16
N LEU A 161 4.78 29.39 -4.02
CA LEU A 161 5.01 28.37 -5.05
C LEU A 161 4.15 27.13 -4.77
N ALA A 162 3.68 26.44 -5.82
CA ALA A 162 2.97 25.17 -5.70
C ALA A 162 3.64 24.05 -6.51
N LEU A 163 3.78 22.86 -5.91
CA LEU A 163 4.32 21.64 -6.53
C LEU A 163 3.23 20.56 -6.61
N ILE A 164 2.60 20.41 -7.77
CA ILE A 164 1.47 19.49 -7.97
C ILE A 164 1.90 18.31 -8.81
N GLU A 165 1.65 17.12 -8.29
CA GLU A 165 1.91 15.87 -9.01
C GLU A 165 0.68 15.43 -9.79
N ALA A 166 0.87 14.99 -11.04
CA ALA A 166 -0.20 14.47 -11.88
C ALA A 166 0.20 13.12 -12.50
N GLY A 167 -0.68 12.14 -12.39
CA GLY A 167 -0.55 10.79 -12.92
C GLY A 167 -1.79 10.40 -13.72
N ILE A 168 -1.60 9.47 -14.65
CA ILE A 168 -2.64 8.95 -15.54
C ILE A 168 -2.48 7.44 -15.67
N SER A 169 -3.61 6.79 -15.91
CA SER A 169 -3.74 5.34 -16.13
C SER A 169 -4.45 5.01 -17.44
N GLN A 170 -5.26 5.94 -17.96
CA GLN A 170 -6.04 5.78 -19.20
C GLN A 170 -5.92 7.01 -20.11
N PRO A 171 -6.14 6.87 -21.43
CA PRO A 171 -6.25 8.00 -22.35
C PRO A 171 -7.37 8.99 -21.98
N GLY A 172 -7.15 10.28 -22.24
CA GLY A 172 -8.07 11.38 -21.94
C GLY A 172 -8.13 11.80 -20.47
N GLU A 173 -7.33 11.19 -19.60
CA GLU A 173 -7.25 11.57 -18.18
C GLU A 173 -6.41 12.84 -17.97
N MET A 174 -5.36 13.03 -18.77
CA MET A 174 -4.44 14.16 -18.56
C MET A 174 -5.09 15.49 -18.93
N GLU A 175 -5.89 15.53 -19.99
CA GLU A 175 -6.60 16.74 -20.41
C GLU A 175 -7.50 17.30 -19.30
N LYS A 176 -8.18 16.41 -18.56
CA LYS A 176 -9.00 16.78 -17.39
C LYS A 176 -8.14 17.38 -16.28
N LEU A 177 -7.00 16.75 -15.97
CA LEU A 177 -6.07 17.26 -14.96
C LEU A 177 -5.44 18.59 -15.38
N GLN A 178 -5.05 18.73 -16.65
CA GLN A 178 -4.49 19.96 -17.18
C GLN A 178 -5.45 21.13 -17.03
N THR A 179 -6.73 20.91 -17.35
CA THR A 179 -7.78 21.92 -17.27
C THR A 179 -7.94 22.47 -15.85
N ILE A 180 -7.75 21.63 -14.82
CA ILE A 180 -7.87 22.05 -13.42
C ILE A 180 -6.55 22.55 -12.80
N ILE A 181 -5.40 22.01 -13.21
CA ILE A 181 -4.10 22.39 -12.64
C ILE A 181 -3.64 23.73 -13.20
N GLN A 182 -3.78 23.94 -14.52
CA GLN A 182 -3.28 25.10 -15.26
C GLN A 182 -1.85 25.49 -14.83
N PRO A 183 -0.86 24.63 -15.07
CA PRO A 183 0.52 24.89 -14.65
C PRO A 183 1.22 26.00 -15.43
N ASP A 184 2.15 26.68 -14.75
CA ASP A 184 3.10 27.63 -15.35
C ASP A 184 4.36 26.91 -15.84
N ILE A 185 4.84 25.94 -15.06
CA ILE A 185 6.04 25.14 -15.34
C ILE A 185 5.66 23.67 -15.35
N GLY A 186 6.01 22.96 -16.43
CA GLY A 186 5.85 21.52 -16.54
C GLY A 186 7.17 20.80 -16.33
N ILE A 187 7.17 19.73 -15.54
CA ILE A 187 8.32 18.84 -15.39
C ILE A 187 7.91 17.44 -15.80
N LEU A 188 8.64 16.87 -16.76
CA LEU A 188 8.54 15.48 -17.15
C LEU A 188 9.77 14.72 -16.68
N THR A 189 9.57 13.75 -15.80
CA THR A 189 10.69 12.97 -15.22
C THR A 189 11.25 11.98 -16.23
N ASN A 190 10.52 10.89 -16.51
CA ASN A 190 10.83 9.92 -17.54
C ASN A 190 9.53 9.28 -18.08
N VAL A 191 9.59 8.78 -19.32
CA VAL A 191 8.48 8.03 -19.94
C VAL A 191 8.95 6.61 -20.26
N ARG A 192 8.72 5.72 -19.29
CA ARG A 192 9.01 4.27 -19.34
C ARG A 192 7.70 3.46 -19.30
N ASN A 193 7.79 2.13 -19.32
CA ASN A 193 6.68 1.16 -19.53
C ASN A 193 5.55 1.13 -18.47
N ALA A 194 5.43 2.10 -17.56
CA ALA A 194 4.32 2.13 -16.61
C ALA A 194 3.00 2.46 -17.34
N HIS A 195 1.97 1.63 -17.16
CA HIS A 195 0.64 1.75 -17.77
C HIS A 195 0.61 1.77 -19.31
N SER A 196 1.69 1.35 -19.99
CA SER A 196 1.77 1.35 -21.45
C SER A 196 0.78 0.41 -22.13
N GLU A 197 0.22 -0.55 -21.39
CA GLU A 197 -0.78 -1.52 -21.86
C GLU A 197 -2.12 -0.92 -22.28
N ASN A 198 -2.44 0.28 -21.79
CA ASN A 198 -3.68 1.00 -22.13
C ASN A 198 -3.51 1.97 -23.32
N PHE A 199 -2.32 2.02 -23.92
CA PHE A 199 -1.98 2.90 -25.04
C PHE A 199 -1.59 2.08 -26.27
N VAL A 200 -1.95 2.56 -27.45
CA VAL A 200 -1.68 1.92 -28.74
C VAL A 200 -0.19 1.83 -29.01
N ASP A 201 0.55 2.90 -28.68
CA ASP A 201 2.00 2.93 -28.81
C ASP A 201 2.65 3.93 -27.83
N ARG A 202 3.99 3.94 -27.82
CA ARG A 202 4.79 4.84 -26.99
C ARG A 202 4.55 6.31 -27.32
N LYS A 203 4.23 6.66 -28.57
CA LYS A 203 3.97 8.06 -28.97
C LYS A 203 2.68 8.56 -28.36
N GLU A 204 1.62 7.75 -28.38
CA GLU A 204 0.36 8.08 -27.72
C GLU A 204 0.56 8.24 -26.21
N HIS A 205 1.32 7.34 -25.57
CA HIS A 205 1.62 7.46 -24.14
C HIS A 205 2.41 8.74 -23.81
N ILE A 206 3.37 9.14 -24.64
CA ILE A 206 4.09 10.42 -24.49
C ILE A 206 3.11 11.58 -24.65
N ARG A 207 2.34 11.62 -25.74
CA ARG A 207 1.36 12.67 -26.04
C ARG A 207 0.40 12.88 -24.89
N GLU A 208 -0.24 11.81 -24.43
CA GLU A 208 -1.17 11.87 -23.30
C GLU A 208 -0.51 12.48 -22.05
N LYS A 209 0.76 12.18 -21.73
CA LYS A 209 1.42 12.80 -20.57
C LYS A 209 1.69 14.29 -20.79
N ILE A 210 2.18 14.67 -21.97
CA ILE A 210 2.59 16.04 -22.24
C ILE A 210 1.39 16.97 -22.50
N GLU A 211 0.18 16.43 -22.64
CA GLU A 211 -1.07 17.19 -22.57
C GLU A 211 -1.12 18.10 -21.34
N LEU A 212 -0.54 17.68 -20.21
CA LEU A 212 -0.42 18.48 -18.98
C LEU A 212 0.22 19.86 -19.22
N PHE A 213 1.09 19.95 -20.22
CA PHE A 213 1.92 21.12 -20.48
C PHE A 213 1.29 22.11 -21.45
N LYS A 214 0.06 21.86 -21.94
CA LYS A 214 -0.68 22.78 -22.84
C LYS A 214 -0.70 24.23 -22.36
N SER A 215 -0.79 24.49 -21.06
CA SER A 215 -0.76 25.84 -20.49
C SER A 215 0.63 26.32 -20.04
N CYS A 216 1.63 25.43 -19.95
CA CYS A 216 2.95 25.75 -19.40
C CYS A 216 3.70 26.74 -20.27
N LYS A 217 4.30 27.76 -19.65
CA LYS A 217 5.25 28.66 -20.35
C LYS A 217 6.61 27.99 -20.54
N THR A 218 6.99 27.16 -19.56
CA THR A 218 8.28 26.48 -19.51
C THR A 218 8.08 24.97 -19.32
N ILE A 219 8.83 24.15 -20.04
CA ILE A 219 8.79 22.69 -19.95
C ILE A 219 10.20 22.17 -19.67
N ILE A 220 10.35 21.34 -18.64
CA ILE A 220 11.61 20.74 -18.20
C ILE A 220 11.56 19.23 -18.42
N TYR A 221 12.51 18.68 -19.17
CA TYR A 221 12.58 17.25 -19.50
C TYR A 221 13.98 16.81 -19.92
N GLY A 222 14.25 15.51 -19.88
CA GLY A 222 15.51 14.94 -20.37
C GLY A 222 15.49 14.74 -21.89
N ASN A 223 16.51 15.21 -22.61
CA ASN A 223 16.57 15.12 -24.08
C ASN A 223 17.50 14.03 -24.63
N ASP A 224 17.92 13.09 -23.78
CA ASP A 224 18.69 11.92 -24.21
C ASP A 224 17.81 10.89 -24.97
N ASP A 225 16.49 11.01 -24.88
CA ASP A 225 15.52 10.19 -25.61
C ASP A 225 15.01 10.96 -26.84
N GLU A 226 15.55 10.63 -28.01
CA GLU A 226 15.28 11.33 -29.27
C GLU A 226 13.78 11.37 -29.61
N GLN A 227 13.04 10.29 -29.35
CA GLN A 227 11.61 10.22 -29.66
C GLN A 227 10.80 11.14 -28.75
N LEU A 228 11.18 11.23 -27.47
CA LEU A 228 10.54 12.12 -26.52
C LEU A 228 10.83 13.59 -26.85
N ASP A 229 12.10 13.89 -27.16
CA ASP A 229 12.53 15.25 -27.53
C ASP A 229 11.83 15.73 -28.80
N GLU A 230 11.72 14.87 -29.83
CA GLU A 230 11.00 15.17 -31.07
C GLU A 230 9.53 15.49 -30.80
N GLU A 231 8.83 14.69 -29.99
CA GLU A 231 7.40 14.88 -29.73
C GLU A 231 7.12 16.18 -28.94
N ILE A 232 7.94 16.48 -27.91
CA ILE A 232 7.80 17.73 -27.14
C ILE A 232 8.08 18.95 -28.01
N ARG A 233 9.15 18.93 -28.83
CA ARG A 233 9.49 20.06 -29.72
C ARG A 233 8.43 20.28 -30.78
N ASN A 234 7.86 19.21 -31.34
CA ASN A 234 6.80 19.31 -32.34
C ASN A 234 5.50 19.84 -31.75
N GLN A 235 5.12 19.44 -30.54
CA GLN A 235 3.88 19.88 -29.91
C GLN A 235 4.00 21.28 -29.29
N PHE A 236 5.18 21.67 -28.83
CA PHE A 236 5.41 22.93 -28.11
C PHE A 236 6.55 23.80 -28.69
N PRO A 237 6.54 24.14 -29.99
CA PRO A 237 7.64 24.86 -30.64
C PRO A 237 7.86 26.29 -30.11
N GLU A 238 6.80 26.92 -29.60
CA GLU A 238 6.82 28.31 -29.11
C GLU A 238 7.07 28.42 -27.58
N ARG A 239 7.30 27.30 -26.88
CA ARG A 239 7.49 27.29 -25.42
C ARG A 239 8.97 27.30 -25.05
N GLU A 240 9.27 27.75 -23.83
CA GLU A 240 10.63 27.67 -23.28
C GLU A 240 10.93 26.22 -22.90
N LEU A 241 11.80 25.55 -23.65
CA LEU A 241 12.22 24.16 -23.39
C LEU A 241 13.56 24.15 -22.65
N ILE A 242 13.55 23.61 -21.43
CA ILE A 242 14.73 23.47 -20.57
C ILE A 242 15.10 22.00 -20.49
N THR A 243 16.11 21.62 -21.26
CA THR A 243 16.53 20.22 -21.39
C THR A 243 17.73 19.88 -20.52
N PHE A 244 17.84 18.62 -20.10
CA PHE A 244 19.04 18.10 -19.45
C PHE A 244 19.47 16.76 -20.06
N GLY A 245 20.76 16.47 -20.02
CA GLY A 245 21.27 15.19 -20.53
C GLY A 245 22.74 15.25 -20.93
N LYS A 246 23.17 14.22 -21.66
CA LYS A 246 24.51 14.11 -22.24
C LYS A 246 24.62 14.83 -23.59
N ASN A 247 23.50 15.25 -24.16
CA ASN A 247 23.51 16.05 -25.37
C ASN A 247 24.16 17.42 -25.11
N LYS A 248 25.10 17.82 -25.99
CA LYS A 248 25.85 19.08 -25.88
C LYS A 248 24.96 20.31 -25.98
N ASP A 249 23.83 20.20 -26.66
CA ASP A 249 22.88 21.30 -26.86
C ASP A 249 21.82 21.36 -25.74
N ALA A 250 21.94 20.51 -24.69
CA ALA A 250 21.05 20.56 -23.55
C ALA A 250 21.25 21.84 -22.73
N PHE A 251 20.15 22.41 -22.19
CA PHE A 251 20.23 23.55 -21.28
C PHE A 251 21.10 23.24 -20.05
N LEU A 252 21.04 22.02 -19.54
CA LEU A 252 21.95 21.49 -18.53
C LEU A 252 22.69 20.29 -19.10
N HIS A 253 23.86 20.55 -19.67
CA HIS A 253 24.71 19.53 -20.28
C HIS A 253 25.61 18.87 -19.23
N VAL A 254 25.53 17.54 -19.13
CA VAL A 254 26.35 16.71 -18.25
C VAL A 254 27.69 16.43 -18.93
N ILE A 255 28.75 17.12 -18.52
CA ILE A 255 30.11 16.98 -19.08
C ILE A 255 30.73 15.66 -18.62
N SER A 256 30.65 15.38 -17.32
CA SER A 256 31.21 14.16 -16.74
C SER A 256 30.41 13.71 -15.51
N GLN A 257 30.41 12.41 -15.29
CA GLN A 257 29.77 11.73 -14.17
C GLN A 257 30.77 10.72 -13.59
N LEU A 258 31.14 10.90 -12.33
CA LEU A 258 32.08 10.02 -11.63
C LEU A 258 31.45 9.51 -10.34
N ASN A 259 31.32 8.20 -10.21
CA ASN A 259 30.82 7.57 -8.99
C ASN A 259 31.98 7.36 -8.01
N SER A 260 31.77 7.74 -6.74
CA SER A 260 32.75 7.56 -5.66
C SER A 260 32.01 7.13 -4.38
N GLY A 261 32.12 5.85 -4.02
CA GLY A 261 31.39 5.28 -2.89
C GLY A 261 29.87 5.36 -3.12
N SER A 262 29.14 5.95 -2.17
CA SER A 262 27.70 6.19 -2.24
C SER A 262 27.31 7.54 -2.86
N LYS A 263 28.25 8.25 -3.49
CA LYS A 263 28.02 9.56 -4.10
C LYS A 263 28.37 9.58 -5.58
N THR A 264 27.73 10.48 -6.32
CA THR A 264 28.05 10.77 -7.71
C THR A 264 28.47 12.23 -7.85
N LYS A 265 29.68 12.45 -8.33
CA LYS A 265 30.15 13.79 -8.71
C LYS A 265 29.74 14.09 -10.14
N LEU A 266 29.08 15.23 -10.35
CA LEU A 266 28.68 15.72 -11.67
C LEU A 266 29.44 17.00 -12.02
N GLU A 267 29.90 17.08 -13.26
CA GLU A 267 30.36 18.32 -13.89
C GLU A 267 29.32 18.76 -14.91
N LEU A 268 28.80 19.98 -14.73
CA LEU A 268 27.63 20.49 -15.44
C LEU A 268 27.98 21.80 -16.15
N ASN A 269 27.49 21.96 -17.38
CA ASN A 269 27.45 23.23 -18.10
C ASN A 269 26.00 23.70 -18.21
N SER A 270 25.78 24.98 -17.91
CA SER A 270 24.48 25.64 -18.04
C SER A 270 24.67 27.08 -18.55
N PRO A 271 23.60 27.78 -18.96
CA PRO A 271 23.66 29.21 -19.26
C PRO A 271 24.16 30.08 -18.09
N ALA A 272 24.04 29.60 -16.84
CA ALA A 272 24.56 30.26 -15.65
C ALA A 272 26.06 30.02 -15.41
N GLY A 273 26.71 29.20 -16.24
CA GLY A 273 28.14 28.86 -16.16
C GLY A 273 28.39 27.37 -15.89
N ASN A 274 29.68 27.03 -15.78
CA ASN A 274 30.16 25.69 -15.43
C ASN A 274 30.24 25.55 -13.91
N PHE A 275 29.72 24.44 -13.39
CA PHE A 275 29.81 24.12 -11.97
C PHE A 275 29.89 22.60 -11.76
N SER A 276 30.29 22.23 -10.55
CA SER A 276 30.30 20.82 -10.13
C SER A 276 29.53 20.66 -8.82
N LEU A 277 28.96 19.47 -8.64
CA LEU A 277 28.24 19.12 -7.42
C LEU A 277 28.37 17.64 -7.09
N ASP A 278 28.14 17.32 -5.82
CA ASP A 278 28.13 15.96 -5.30
C ASP A 278 26.68 15.55 -5.00
N LEU A 279 26.20 14.53 -5.69
CA LEU A 279 24.92 13.88 -5.41
C LEU A 279 25.12 12.77 -4.37
N PRO A 280 24.24 12.65 -3.35
CA PRO A 280 24.28 11.58 -2.37
C PRO A 280 23.65 10.26 -2.88
N PHE A 281 23.59 10.07 -4.20
CA PHE A 281 23.00 8.90 -4.86
C PHE A 281 23.88 8.47 -6.03
N THR A 282 23.85 7.18 -6.35
CA THR A 282 24.65 6.59 -7.45
C THR A 282 23.81 5.96 -8.56
N ASP A 283 22.51 5.76 -8.33
CA ASP A 283 21.63 5.14 -9.31
C ASP A 283 21.18 6.14 -10.39
N ILE A 284 20.96 5.60 -11.58
CA ILE A 284 20.66 6.40 -12.78
C ILE A 284 19.35 7.19 -12.61
N ALA A 285 18.33 6.62 -11.98
CA ALA A 285 17.02 7.26 -11.83
C ALA A 285 17.09 8.45 -10.88
N SER A 286 17.82 8.33 -9.77
CA SER A 286 18.09 9.44 -8.85
C SER A 286 18.87 10.55 -9.51
N ILE A 287 19.85 10.23 -10.36
CA ILE A 287 20.61 11.23 -11.11
C ILE A 287 19.68 11.99 -12.07
N GLU A 288 18.86 11.28 -12.86
CA GLU A 288 17.85 11.89 -13.75
C GLU A 288 16.89 12.81 -12.98
N ASN A 289 16.34 12.33 -11.86
CA ASN A 289 15.43 13.11 -11.02
C ASN A 289 16.12 14.36 -10.42
N ALA A 290 17.39 14.26 -10.04
CA ALA A 290 18.15 15.39 -9.52
C ALA A 290 18.40 16.43 -10.62
N LEU A 291 18.70 16.02 -11.85
CA LEU A 291 18.85 16.93 -13.00
C LEU A 291 17.56 17.70 -13.28
N CYS A 292 16.38 17.05 -13.19
CA CYS A 292 15.09 17.77 -13.24
C CYS A 292 15.02 18.88 -12.19
N CYS A 293 15.42 18.57 -10.96
CA CYS A 293 15.39 19.52 -9.84
C CYS A 293 16.36 20.69 -10.05
N ILE A 294 17.57 20.41 -10.57
CA ILE A 294 18.59 21.42 -10.89
C ILE A 294 18.06 22.40 -11.93
N CYS A 295 17.54 21.88 -13.06
CA CYS A 295 16.98 22.71 -14.12
C CYS A 295 15.87 23.63 -13.60
N CYS A 296 14.98 23.08 -12.77
CA CYS A 296 13.91 23.86 -12.17
C CYS A 296 14.45 24.95 -11.23
N ALA A 297 15.40 24.62 -10.36
CA ALA A 297 16.01 25.59 -9.44
C ALA A 297 16.75 26.72 -10.19
N ILE A 298 17.50 26.40 -11.25
CA ILE A 298 18.15 27.40 -12.11
C ILE A 298 17.08 28.30 -12.76
N ARG A 299 15.98 27.70 -13.25
CA ARG A 299 14.88 28.47 -13.86
C ARG A 299 14.16 29.39 -12.89
N LEU A 300 14.13 29.03 -11.61
CA LEU A 300 13.65 29.86 -10.51
C LEU A 300 14.71 30.84 -9.98
N GLN A 301 15.83 30.99 -10.71
CA GLN A 301 16.92 31.92 -10.41
C GLN A 301 17.65 31.63 -9.10
N ILE A 302 17.71 30.35 -8.70
CA ILE A 302 18.58 29.93 -7.60
C ILE A 302 20.02 29.77 -8.11
N GLU A 303 20.95 30.42 -7.44
CA GLU A 303 22.37 30.41 -7.81
C GLU A 303 22.97 29.00 -7.79
N PRO A 304 23.81 28.61 -8.78
CA PRO A 304 24.40 27.26 -8.85
C PRO A 304 25.15 26.83 -7.59
N SER A 305 25.82 27.75 -6.90
CA SER A 305 26.51 27.46 -5.62
C SER A 305 25.55 27.01 -4.52
N ILE A 306 24.38 27.64 -4.42
CA ILE A 306 23.32 27.30 -3.47
C ILE A 306 22.68 25.96 -3.87
N ILE A 307 22.47 25.73 -5.17
CA ILE A 307 21.97 24.45 -5.68
C ILE A 307 22.93 23.33 -5.30
N SER A 308 24.24 23.48 -5.54
CA SER A 308 25.25 22.49 -5.17
C SER A 308 25.22 22.15 -3.68
N GLU A 309 25.11 23.17 -2.81
CA GLU A 309 25.02 22.97 -1.36
C GLU A 309 23.78 22.15 -0.96
N ARG A 310 22.60 22.52 -1.49
CA ARG A 310 21.33 21.90 -1.13
C ARG A 310 21.19 20.50 -1.72
N ILE A 311 21.74 20.27 -2.91
CA ILE A 311 21.73 18.96 -3.57
C ILE A 311 22.58 17.93 -2.83
N ALA A 312 23.73 18.34 -2.31
CA ALA A 312 24.57 17.47 -1.50
C ALA A 312 23.89 17.00 -0.20
N GLN A 313 22.81 17.69 0.22
CA GLN A 313 22.03 17.39 1.42
C GLN A 313 20.73 16.62 1.13
N LEU A 314 20.41 16.35 -0.15
CA LEU A 314 19.22 15.59 -0.52
C LEU A 314 19.20 14.25 0.21
N THR A 315 18.02 13.89 0.70
CA THR A 315 17.81 12.58 1.32
C THR A 315 17.14 11.62 0.37
N PRO A 316 17.42 10.31 0.48
CA PRO A 316 16.45 9.32 0.03
C PRO A 316 15.08 9.70 0.58
N ILE A 317 14.06 9.62 -0.25
CA ILE A 317 12.68 9.76 0.22
C ILE A 317 12.22 8.37 0.56
N GLU A 318 12.54 7.94 1.78
CA GLU A 318 11.89 6.80 2.42
C GLU A 318 10.52 7.24 2.96
N MET A 319 9.62 6.27 3.12
CA MET A 319 8.18 6.47 3.25
C MET A 319 7.81 7.40 4.42
N ARG A 320 6.99 8.43 4.14
CA ARG A 320 6.39 9.28 5.18
C ARG A 320 5.37 8.49 5.99
N LEU A 321 5.31 8.76 7.30
CA LEU A 321 4.37 8.09 8.22
C LEU A 321 4.57 6.57 8.21
N GLU A 322 5.84 6.17 8.24
CA GLU A 322 6.21 4.77 8.30
C GLU A 322 5.72 4.18 9.63
N LEU A 323 4.90 3.14 9.53
CA LEU A 323 4.35 2.45 10.68
C LEU A 323 5.27 1.28 11.01
N LEU A 324 5.93 1.37 12.16
CA LEU A 324 6.89 0.38 12.65
C LEU A 324 6.36 -0.30 13.92
N ASN A 325 6.76 -1.54 14.13
CA ASN A 325 6.56 -2.20 15.42
C ASN A 325 7.63 -1.72 16.39
N GLY A 326 7.16 -1.19 17.53
CA GLY A 326 8.00 -0.85 18.68
C GLY A 326 7.96 -1.97 19.72
N GLU A 327 9.00 -2.05 20.52
CA GLU A 327 9.09 -2.97 21.66
C GLU A 327 7.89 -2.77 22.62
N ASN A 328 7.62 -3.77 23.48
CA ASN A 328 6.52 -3.73 24.46
C ASN A 328 5.12 -3.49 23.86
N HIS A 329 4.85 -4.09 22.69
CA HIS A 329 3.59 -3.94 21.95
C HIS A 329 3.26 -2.49 21.59
N CYS A 330 4.27 -1.65 21.41
CA CYS A 330 4.08 -0.28 20.94
C CYS A 330 3.99 -0.24 19.42
N THR A 331 3.29 0.76 18.89
CA THR A 331 3.29 1.09 17.47
C THR A 331 4.04 2.40 17.30
N LEU A 332 5.09 2.43 16.50
CA LEU A 332 5.81 3.66 16.18
C LEU A 332 5.33 4.19 14.84
N ILE A 333 5.10 5.49 14.77
CA ILE A 333 4.83 6.21 13.53
C ILE A 333 6.01 7.12 13.32
N ASN A 334 6.87 6.77 12.37
CA ASN A 334 8.08 7.50 12.07
C ASN A 334 7.79 8.62 11.05
N ASP A 335 7.92 9.87 11.49
CA ASP A 335 7.83 11.08 10.69
C ASP A 335 8.94 12.07 11.10
N SER A 336 10.13 11.53 11.29
CA SER A 336 11.34 12.12 11.90
C SER A 336 12.12 13.12 11.02
N TYR A 337 11.64 13.44 9.82
CA TYR A 337 12.40 14.21 8.83
C TYR A 337 11.87 15.62 8.56
N ASN A 338 10.58 15.88 8.81
CA ASN A 338 9.97 17.19 8.59
C ASN A 338 9.09 17.57 9.79
N SER A 339 9.29 18.78 10.30
CA SER A 339 8.56 19.31 11.45
C SER A 339 7.99 20.68 11.11
N ASP A 340 6.74 20.68 10.65
CA ASP A 340 5.92 21.86 10.44
C ASP A 340 4.49 21.58 10.94
N ILE A 341 3.70 22.63 11.18
CA ILE A 341 2.38 22.47 11.79
C ILE A 341 1.37 21.72 10.92
N ALA A 342 1.43 21.89 9.60
CA ALA A 342 0.52 21.23 8.67
C ALA A 342 0.84 19.72 8.60
N SER A 343 2.12 19.37 8.50
CA SER A 343 2.56 17.97 8.55
C SER A 343 2.33 17.34 9.92
N LEU A 344 2.37 18.11 11.02
CA LEU A 344 2.01 17.61 12.35
C LEU A 344 0.52 17.24 12.41
N SER A 345 -0.37 18.07 11.87
CA SER A 345 -1.80 17.74 11.81
C SER A 345 -2.03 16.43 11.05
N ILE A 346 -1.40 16.28 9.89
CA ILE A 346 -1.51 15.05 9.07
C ILE A 346 -0.98 13.83 9.84
N ALA A 347 0.14 13.97 10.53
CA ALA A 347 0.73 12.89 11.30
C ALA A 347 -0.12 12.49 12.50
N LEU A 348 -0.77 13.45 13.17
CA LEU A 348 -1.72 13.20 14.24
C LEU A 348 -3.02 12.56 13.74
N ASP A 349 -3.51 12.95 12.57
CA ASP A 349 -4.65 12.30 11.93
C ASP A 349 -4.33 10.85 11.57
N PHE A 350 -3.14 10.61 11.02
CA PHE A 350 -2.63 9.26 10.77
C PHE A 350 -2.51 8.46 12.07
N MET A 351 -1.95 9.05 13.13
CA MET A 351 -1.89 8.45 14.45
C MET A 351 -3.29 8.07 14.95
N ASN A 352 -4.29 8.92 14.80
CA ASN A 352 -5.66 8.60 15.21
C ASN A 352 -6.30 7.48 14.38
N GLN A 353 -5.97 7.37 13.09
CA GLN A 353 -6.43 6.25 12.25
C GLN A 353 -5.80 4.92 12.64
N HIS A 354 -4.54 4.94 13.10
CA HIS A 354 -3.78 3.74 13.42
C HIS A 354 -3.71 3.43 14.92
N HIS A 355 -4.19 4.33 15.77
CA HIS A 355 -4.31 4.11 17.19
C HIS A 355 -5.41 3.09 17.48
N ARG A 356 -5.04 1.98 18.11
CA ARG A 356 -5.99 0.89 18.43
C ARG A 356 -6.35 0.88 19.91
N LYS A 357 -5.33 0.88 20.79
CA LYS A 357 -5.47 0.77 22.24
C LYS A 357 -4.28 1.45 22.94
N GLY A 358 -4.47 1.73 24.23
CA GLY A 358 -3.46 2.30 25.12
C GLY A 358 -3.32 3.81 24.97
N LYS A 359 -2.12 4.35 25.23
CA LYS A 359 -1.88 5.80 25.23
C LYS A 359 -1.36 6.29 23.88
N LYS A 360 -1.75 7.52 23.53
CA LYS A 360 -1.17 8.29 22.43
C LYS A 360 -0.03 9.14 22.95
N THR A 361 1.18 8.77 22.56
CA THR A 361 2.40 9.50 22.90
C THR A 361 2.95 10.20 21.67
N VAL A 362 3.30 11.47 21.80
CA VAL A 362 3.97 12.24 20.74
C VAL A 362 5.36 12.60 21.22
N ILE A 363 6.39 12.19 20.48
CA ILE A 363 7.77 12.65 20.64
C ILE A 363 7.98 13.75 19.60
N LEU A 364 8.09 15.00 20.05
CA LEU A 364 8.11 16.18 19.19
C LEU A 364 9.42 16.97 19.39
N SER A 365 10.14 17.26 18.30
CA SER A 365 11.26 18.20 18.37
C SER A 365 10.80 19.66 18.30
N ASP A 366 11.73 20.61 18.42
CA ASP A 366 11.47 21.98 17.97
C ASP A 366 10.99 22.01 16.51
N ILE A 367 10.01 22.87 16.22
CA ILE A 367 9.53 23.17 14.87
C ILE A 367 10.36 24.32 14.31
N LEU A 368 11.02 24.08 13.17
CA LEU A 368 11.87 25.07 12.51
C LEU A 368 11.05 25.85 11.47
N GLN A 369 10.30 26.86 11.91
CA GLN A 369 9.58 27.80 11.02
C GLN A 369 10.10 29.23 11.22
N ASP A 370 10.51 29.88 10.11
CA ASP A 370 11.19 31.18 10.15
C ASP A 370 10.26 32.41 10.18
N LYS A 371 8.94 32.25 9.98
CA LYS A 371 8.01 33.37 9.74
C LYS A 371 6.91 33.59 10.81
N GLN A 372 6.82 32.75 11.86
CA GLN A 372 5.86 32.92 12.96
C GLN A 372 6.56 33.27 14.27
N ALA A 373 5.90 34.06 15.13
CA ALA A 373 6.35 34.25 16.50
C ALA A 373 6.30 32.91 17.25
N GLU A 374 7.43 32.47 17.82
CA GLU A 374 7.58 31.15 18.45
C GLU A 374 6.50 30.84 19.49
N LEU A 375 6.07 31.85 20.26
CA LEU A 375 5.00 31.71 21.26
C LEU A 375 3.64 31.35 20.63
N GLU A 376 3.32 31.94 19.48
CA GLU A 376 2.04 31.70 18.81
C GLU A 376 2.04 30.33 18.13
N LEU A 377 3.18 29.94 17.53
CA LEU A 377 3.39 28.60 16.97
C LEU A 377 3.14 27.51 18.02
N TYR A 378 3.80 27.58 19.18
CA TYR A 378 3.65 26.53 20.20
C TYR A 378 2.29 26.55 20.90
N ARG A 379 1.57 27.69 20.93
CA ARG A 379 0.14 27.71 21.31
C ARG A 379 -0.72 26.91 20.34
N GLN A 380 -0.50 27.08 19.03
CA GLN A 380 -1.23 26.33 18.01
C GLN A 380 -0.90 24.83 18.08
N VAL A 381 0.38 24.48 18.31
CA VAL A 381 0.79 23.08 18.53
C VAL A 381 0.11 22.48 19.76
N ALA A 382 0.11 23.19 20.89
CA ALA A 382 -0.57 22.73 22.10
C ALA A 382 -2.07 22.54 21.88
N HIS A 383 -2.73 23.48 21.19
CA HIS A 383 -4.14 23.37 20.82
C HIS A 383 -4.38 22.12 19.95
N LEU A 384 -3.56 21.90 18.94
CA LEU A 384 -3.68 20.76 18.02
C LEU A 384 -3.48 19.41 18.73
N LEU A 385 -2.49 19.28 19.62
CA LEU A 385 -2.28 18.06 20.41
C LEU A 385 -3.50 17.75 21.30
N ASN A 386 -4.08 18.78 21.93
CA ASN A 386 -5.29 18.65 22.75
C ASN A 386 -6.51 18.28 21.90
N GLU A 387 -6.71 18.95 20.77
CA GLU A 387 -7.80 18.67 19.82
C GLU A 387 -7.74 17.20 19.33
N LYS A 388 -6.54 16.71 19.02
CA LYS A 388 -6.30 15.32 18.58
C LYS A 388 -6.20 14.32 19.74
N LYS A 389 -6.50 14.75 20.98
CA LYS A 389 -6.53 13.93 22.21
C LYS A 389 -5.23 13.15 22.45
N VAL A 390 -4.08 13.81 22.40
CA VAL A 390 -2.78 13.21 22.74
C VAL A 390 -2.67 13.07 24.26
N ASP A 391 -2.27 11.89 24.75
CA ASP A 391 -2.21 11.59 26.19
C ASP A 391 -0.88 12.01 26.82
N ARG A 392 0.22 11.86 26.07
CA ARG A 392 1.58 12.13 26.55
C ARG A 392 2.41 12.87 25.50
N LEU A 393 3.13 13.89 25.94
CA LEU A 393 4.09 14.64 25.10
C LEU A 393 5.50 14.44 25.64
N ILE A 394 6.44 14.09 24.75
CA ILE A 394 7.87 14.11 25.00
C ILE A 394 8.46 15.16 24.05
N ALA A 395 8.74 16.34 24.58
CA ALA A 395 9.22 17.48 23.83
C ALA A 395 10.75 17.58 23.91
N ILE A 396 11.43 17.72 22.77
CA ILE A 396 12.90 17.74 22.69
C ILE A 396 13.35 18.99 21.93
N GLY A 397 14.01 19.91 22.61
CA GLY A 397 14.52 21.15 22.05
C GLY A 397 14.30 22.35 22.96
N ASP A 398 15.15 23.36 22.79
CA ASP A 398 15.18 24.52 23.67
C ASP A 398 13.91 25.38 23.51
N LYS A 399 13.39 25.54 22.29
CA LYS A 399 12.26 26.44 22.03
C LYS A 399 10.95 25.90 22.60
N ILE A 400 10.66 24.61 22.37
CA ILE A 400 9.48 23.92 22.88
C ILE A 400 9.54 23.79 24.41
N LYS A 401 10.75 23.63 24.98
CA LYS A 401 10.97 23.61 26.43
C LYS A 401 10.67 24.96 27.08
N ILE A 402 11.11 26.07 26.49
CA ILE A 402 10.78 27.43 26.95
C ILE A 402 9.25 27.64 26.94
N CYS A 403 8.55 27.07 25.95
CA CYS A 403 7.11 27.14 25.80
C CYS A 403 6.33 26.07 26.60
N SER A 404 6.98 25.36 27.53
CA SER A 404 6.39 24.25 28.29
C SER A 404 5.05 24.59 28.97
N THR A 405 4.86 25.84 29.40
CA THR A 405 3.63 26.32 30.06
C THR A 405 2.37 26.23 29.19
N PHE A 406 2.49 26.09 27.86
CA PHE A 406 1.33 25.92 26.97
C PHE A 406 0.82 24.48 26.92
N PHE A 407 1.64 23.51 27.28
CA PHE A 407 1.29 22.09 27.23
C PHE A 407 0.75 21.64 28.59
N GLN A 408 -0.46 21.09 28.60
CA GLN A 408 -1.10 20.54 29.79
C GLN A 408 -1.09 19.01 29.75
N GLY A 409 -1.12 18.35 30.90
CA GLY A 409 -1.16 16.88 30.99
C GLY A 409 0.21 16.23 31.20
N SER A 410 0.39 14.99 30.75
CA SER A 410 1.61 14.20 30.96
C SER A 410 2.70 14.60 29.96
N SER A 411 3.44 15.67 30.24
CA SER A 411 4.51 16.18 29.37
C SER A 411 5.90 16.12 30.01
N SER A 412 6.91 15.65 29.24
CA SER A 412 8.34 15.67 29.60
C SER A 412 9.12 16.51 28.60
N PHE A 413 10.16 17.23 29.06
CA PHE A 413 10.94 18.15 28.24
C PHE A 413 12.44 17.88 28.34
N TYR A 414 13.11 17.82 27.19
CA TYR A 414 14.54 17.54 27.07
C TYR A 414 15.22 18.61 26.22
N GLU A 415 16.48 18.94 26.52
CA GLU A 415 17.25 19.95 25.78
C GLU A 415 17.76 19.40 24.44
N SER A 416 18.05 18.10 24.38
CA SER A 416 18.54 17.44 23.17
C SER A 416 18.12 15.97 23.12
N THR A 417 18.25 15.40 21.93
CA THR A 417 18.02 13.96 21.69
C THR A 417 18.98 13.10 22.51
N GLU A 418 20.22 13.54 22.74
CA GLU A 418 21.18 12.85 23.61
C GLU A 418 20.73 12.82 25.07
N ALA A 419 20.19 13.92 25.58
CA ALA A 419 19.67 13.99 26.94
C ALA A 419 18.51 13.01 27.11
N PHE A 420 17.59 12.99 26.14
CA PHE A 420 16.50 12.03 26.11
C PHE A 420 16.98 10.58 26.02
N LEU A 421 17.88 10.26 25.09
CA LEU A 421 18.38 8.90 24.87
C LEU A 421 19.17 8.32 26.06
N LYS A 422 19.72 9.17 26.93
CA LYS A 422 20.39 8.74 28.18
C LYS A 422 19.42 8.33 29.27
N GLU A 423 18.25 8.95 29.31
CA GLU A 423 17.24 8.71 30.36
C GLU A 423 16.20 7.68 29.95
N ILE A 424 15.91 7.57 28.65
CA ILE A 424 14.87 6.69 28.12
C ILE A 424 15.18 5.20 28.36
N SER A 425 14.22 4.49 28.95
CA SER A 425 14.12 3.04 28.92
C SER A 425 13.04 2.61 27.94
N VAL A 426 13.23 1.45 27.30
CA VAL A 426 12.19 0.84 26.44
C VAL A 426 10.97 0.45 27.28
N ASP A 427 11.19 0.11 28.56
CA ASP A 427 10.13 -0.22 29.53
C ASP A 427 9.28 0.99 29.94
N ASP A 428 9.69 2.21 29.57
CA ASP A 428 8.91 3.44 29.81
C ASP A 428 7.69 3.56 28.88
N PHE A 429 7.60 2.65 27.89
CA PHE A 429 6.52 2.56 26.92
C PHE A 429 5.92 1.15 26.97
N ASN A 430 4.59 1.08 27.01
CA ASN A 430 3.87 -0.19 27.02
C ASN A 430 2.49 -0.02 26.38
N GLN A 431 2.23 -0.77 25.32
CA GLN A 431 0.98 -0.68 24.54
C GLN A 431 0.65 0.77 24.12
N GLU A 432 1.65 1.55 23.71
CA GLU A 432 1.46 2.94 23.28
C GLU A 432 1.49 3.05 21.76
N THR A 433 0.73 4.00 21.21
CA THR A 433 0.97 4.49 19.84
C THR A 433 1.87 5.72 19.96
N ILE A 434 3.07 5.65 19.40
CA ILE A 434 4.12 6.65 19.56
C ILE A 434 4.36 7.32 18.21
N LEU A 435 3.96 8.59 18.08
CA LEU A 435 4.32 9.41 16.93
C LEU A 435 5.68 10.05 17.18
N ILE A 436 6.66 9.74 16.35
CA ILE A 436 8.01 10.33 16.39
C ILE A 436 8.08 11.37 15.29
N LYS A 437 7.97 12.65 15.68
CA LYS A 437 7.99 13.77 14.73
C LYS A 437 9.09 14.75 15.09
N GLY A 438 10.01 14.96 14.16
CA GLY A 438 11.16 15.82 14.42
C GLY A 438 11.71 16.51 13.19
N ALA A 439 12.38 17.63 13.41
CA ALA A 439 13.27 18.21 12.42
C ALA A 439 14.55 17.37 12.38
N ARG A 440 15.08 17.14 11.17
CA ARG A 440 16.23 16.25 10.96
C ARG A 440 17.46 16.61 11.81
N SER A 441 17.66 17.89 12.15
CA SER A 441 18.76 18.35 13.02
C SER A 441 18.77 17.70 14.41
N PHE A 442 17.63 17.18 14.87
CA PHE A 442 17.50 16.46 16.14
C PHE A 442 17.80 14.96 16.01
N GLY A 443 17.93 14.40 14.82
CA GLY A 443 18.35 13.01 14.62
C GLY A 443 17.44 11.97 15.28
N PHE A 444 16.11 12.16 15.19
CA PHE A 444 15.12 11.28 15.81
C PHE A 444 15.12 9.83 15.28
N GLU A 445 15.81 9.55 14.17
CA GLU A 445 16.05 8.16 13.73
C GLU A 445 16.68 7.30 14.82
N ARG A 446 17.50 7.90 15.69
CA ARG A 446 18.12 7.21 16.82
C ARG A 446 17.11 6.84 17.90
N ILE A 447 16.07 7.65 18.07
CA ILE A 447 14.94 7.34 18.95
C ILE A 447 14.13 6.20 18.35
N THR A 448 13.84 6.29 17.05
CA THR A 448 13.14 5.24 16.30
C THR A 448 13.90 3.91 16.42
N GLN A 449 15.20 3.87 16.12
CA GLN A 449 16.04 2.67 16.26
C GLN A 449 16.08 2.09 17.69
N ARG A 450 15.99 2.94 18.71
CA ARG A 450 16.04 2.53 20.12
C ARG A 450 14.73 1.92 20.60
N LEU A 451 13.61 2.41 20.07
CA LEU A 451 12.25 1.97 20.42
C LEU A 451 11.73 0.88 19.49
N GLN A 452 12.26 0.78 18.27
CA GLN A 452 11.87 -0.22 17.29
C GLN A 452 12.29 -1.61 17.74
N GLU A 453 11.44 -2.60 17.51
CA GLU A 453 11.85 -4.01 17.66
C GLU A 453 13.06 -4.28 16.75
N LYS A 454 14.17 -4.77 17.32
CA LYS A 454 15.43 -4.98 16.58
C LYS A 454 15.18 -5.74 15.28
N ALA A 455 15.67 -5.18 14.17
CA ALA A 455 15.51 -5.74 12.83
C ALA A 455 16.23 -7.09 12.70
N HIS A 456 15.48 -8.14 12.38
CA HIS A 456 16.04 -9.37 11.84
C HIS A 456 16.60 -9.10 10.43
N GLU A 457 17.81 -9.62 10.15
CA GLU A 457 18.56 -9.45 8.89
C GLU A 457 17.87 -10.07 7.66
N THR A 458 17.00 -11.06 7.89
CA THR A 458 16.20 -11.72 6.87
C THR A 458 14.75 -11.21 6.93
N VAL A 459 14.24 -10.74 5.78
CA VAL A 459 12.90 -10.14 5.67
C VAL A 459 12.09 -10.75 4.54
N LEU A 460 10.80 -10.94 4.79
CA LEU A 460 9.76 -11.21 3.80
C LEU A 460 9.02 -9.90 3.51
N GLU A 461 9.35 -9.27 2.40
CA GLU A 461 8.64 -8.10 1.87
C GLU A 461 7.32 -8.55 1.23
N ILE A 462 6.24 -7.83 1.54
CA ILE A 462 4.88 -8.13 1.07
C ILE A 462 4.30 -6.85 0.47
N ASP A 463 4.10 -6.87 -0.84
CA ASP A 463 3.51 -5.76 -1.59
C ASP A 463 1.98 -5.83 -1.53
N LEU A 464 1.39 -4.93 -0.73
CA LEU A 464 -0.05 -4.84 -0.54
C LEU A 464 -0.76 -4.23 -1.76
N ASN A 465 -0.05 -3.45 -2.58
CA ASN A 465 -0.58 -2.94 -3.84
C ASN A 465 -0.68 -4.07 -4.87
N ALA A 466 0.35 -4.93 -4.97
CA ALA A 466 0.31 -6.13 -5.81
C ALA A 466 -0.83 -7.07 -5.41
N LEU A 467 -1.07 -7.24 -4.11
CA LEU A 467 -2.18 -8.04 -3.61
C LEU A 467 -3.54 -7.46 -4.03
N ALA A 468 -3.71 -6.14 -3.90
CA ALA A 468 -4.92 -5.45 -4.35
C ALA A 468 -5.09 -5.51 -5.87
N HIS A 469 -4.00 -5.38 -6.63
CA HIS A 469 -3.98 -5.53 -8.08
C HIS A 469 -4.47 -6.92 -8.49
N ASN A 470 -3.91 -7.97 -7.90
CA ASN A 470 -4.27 -9.36 -8.20
C ASN A 470 -5.74 -9.65 -7.86
N LEU A 471 -6.23 -9.18 -6.70
CA LEU A 471 -7.65 -9.27 -6.37
C LEU A 471 -8.54 -8.65 -7.46
N ASN A 472 -8.15 -7.46 -7.94
CA ASN A 472 -8.90 -6.76 -9.00
C ASN A 472 -8.81 -7.46 -10.36
N TYR A 473 -7.70 -8.10 -10.68
CA TYR A 473 -7.56 -8.92 -11.89
C TYR A 473 -8.60 -10.05 -11.89
N TYR A 474 -8.64 -10.89 -10.86
CA TYR A 474 -9.62 -11.98 -10.78
C TYR A 474 -11.07 -11.48 -10.71
N ARG A 475 -11.30 -10.35 -10.04
CA ARG A 475 -12.63 -9.71 -10.01
C ARG A 475 -13.13 -9.32 -11.39
N ASN A 476 -12.23 -8.97 -12.33
CA ASN A 476 -12.62 -8.62 -13.70
C ASN A 476 -12.91 -9.85 -14.58
N LEU A 477 -12.53 -11.05 -14.14
CA LEU A 477 -12.80 -12.30 -14.87
C LEU A 477 -14.19 -12.88 -14.62
N ILE A 478 -14.85 -12.46 -13.53
CA ILE A 478 -16.13 -12.99 -13.08
C ILE A 478 -17.26 -11.96 -13.25
N PRO A 479 -18.54 -12.39 -13.30
CA PRO A 479 -19.68 -11.48 -13.26
C PRO A 479 -19.64 -10.55 -12.06
N ARG A 480 -20.16 -9.33 -12.21
CA ARG A 480 -20.05 -8.27 -11.18
C ARG A 480 -20.80 -8.59 -9.89
N GLU A 481 -21.83 -9.43 -9.99
CA GLU A 481 -22.67 -9.90 -8.89
C GLU A 481 -22.05 -11.07 -8.11
N THR A 482 -21.06 -11.75 -8.69
CA THR A 482 -20.37 -12.87 -8.05
C THR A 482 -19.47 -12.36 -6.92
N LYS A 483 -19.65 -12.92 -5.72
CA LYS A 483 -18.85 -12.57 -4.55
C LYS A 483 -17.45 -13.19 -4.60
N ILE A 484 -16.50 -12.60 -3.89
CA ILE A 484 -15.14 -13.14 -3.74
C ILE A 484 -14.86 -13.42 -2.26
N MET A 485 -14.48 -14.66 -1.98
CA MET A 485 -13.92 -15.09 -0.71
C MET A 485 -12.39 -15.13 -0.81
N GLY A 486 -11.71 -14.27 -0.04
CA GLY A 486 -10.26 -14.25 0.06
C GLY A 486 -9.75 -15.31 1.03
N MET A 487 -8.85 -16.18 0.58
CA MET A 487 -8.26 -17.21 1.42
C MET A 487 -7.06 -16.63 2.19
N VAL A 488 -7.17 -16.55 3.52
CA VAL A 488 -6.15 -15.97 4.43
C VAL A 488 -5.59 -17.00 5.42
N LYS A 489 -5.61 -18.28 5.04
CA LYS A 489 -5.20 -19.42 5.86
C LYS A 489 -3.68 -19.54 5.99
N ALA A 490 -3.22 -20.21 7.06
CA ALA A 490 -1.80 -20.46 7.30
C ALA A 490 -1.00 -19.14 7.29
N PHE A 491 -1.49 -18.15 8.05
CA PHE A 491 -0.99 -16.78 8.05
C PHE A 491 -0.95 -16.15 6.65
N SER A 492 -2.02 -16.27 5.86
CA SER A 492 -2.07 -15.77 4.48
C SER A 492 -0.91 -16.31 3.62
N TYR A 493 -0.72 -17.64 3.64
CA TYR A 493 0.42 -18.32 3.02
C TYR A 493 1.78 -17.71 3.42
N GLY A 494 1.95 -17.45 4.72
CA GLY A 494 3.19 -16.87 5.25
C GLY A 494 3.28 -15.34 5.18
N SER A 495 2.37 -14.63 4.50
CA SER A 495 2.39 -13.16 4.39
C SER A 495 1.82 -12.40 5.61
N GLY A 496 1.32 -13.09 6.63
CA GLY A 496 0.67 -12.48 7.80
C GLY A 496 -0.81 -12.18 7.56
N SER A 497 -1.65 -12.67 8.47
CA SER A 497 -3.12 -12.74 8.29
C SER A 497 -3.81 -11.38 8.38
N LYS A 498 -3.36 -10.52 9.30
CA LYS A 498 -4.02 -9.27 9.66
C LYS A 498 -3.94 -8.21 8.56
N GLU A 499 -2.73 -7.86 8.12
CA GLU A 499 -2.51 -6.80 7.12
C GLU A 499 -3.14 -7.17 5.78
N VAL A 500 -3.06 -8.46 5.40
CA VAL A 500 -3.74 -8.99 4.21
C VAL A 500 -5.25 -8.88 4.34
N ALA A 501 -5.83 -9.28 5.49
CA ALA A 501 -7.27 -9.15 5.71
C ALA A 501 -7.75 -7.69 5.69
N GLU A 502 -6.99 -6.75 6.27
CA GLU A 502 -7.29 -5.32 6.25
C GLU A 502 -7.29 -4.77 4.80
N VAL A 503 -6.33 -5.20 3.97
CA VAL A 503 -6.29 -4.81 2.55
C VAL A 503 -7.43 -5.43 1.76
N LEU A 504 -7.77 -6.69 2.01
CA LEU A 504 -8.91 -7.35 1.38
C LEU A 504 -10.24 -6.67 1.76
N GLU A 505 -10.43 -6.31 3.03
CA GLU A 505 -11.60 -5.55 3.49
C GLU A 505 -11.64 -4.14 2.89
N PHE A 506 -10.50 -3.44 2.88
CA PHE A 506 -10.37 -2.13 2.24
C PHE A 506 -10.72 -2.18 0.75
N ASN A 507 -10.32 -3.25 0.06
CA ASN A 507 -10.63 -3.49 -1.35
C ASN A 507 -11.96 -4.24 -1.57
N ARG A 508 -12.84 -4.30 -0.56
CA ARG A 508 -14.18 -4.89 -0.60
C ARG A 508 -14.20 -6.32 -1.12
N CYS A 509 -13.38 -7.18 -0.55
CA CYS A 509 -13.62 -8.61 -0.58
C CYS A 509 -14.90 -8.91 0.21
N ASP A 510 -15.72 -9.86 -0.23
CA ASP A 510 -17.03 -10.13 0.36
C ASP A 510 -16.95 -11.02 1.60
N TYR A 511 -15.97 -11.93 1.60
CA TYR A 511 -15.78 -12.97 2.63
C TYR A 511 -14.28 -13.21 2.83
N LEU A 512 -13.91 -13.67 4.02
CA LEU A 512 -12.61 -14.26 4.30
C LEU A 512 -12.78 -15.73 4.71
N ALA A 513 -11.75 -16.54 4.49
CA ALA A 513 -11.70 -17.90 5.01
C ALA A 513 -10.36 -18.20 5.69
N VAL A 514 -10.46 -18.76 6.89
CA VAL A 514 -9.34 -19.19 7.75
C VAL A 514 -9.34 -20.72 7.91
N ALA A 515 -8.20 -21.28 8.31
CA ALA A 515 -8.09 -22.73 8.53
C ALA A 515 -8.79 -23.13 9.83
N TYR A 516 -8.53 -22.38 10.90
CA TYR A 516 -8.94 -22.69 12.26
C TYR A 516 -9.60 -21.47 12.93
N ALA A 517 -10.31 -21.70 14.04
CA ALA A 517 -11.08 -20.65 14.69
C ALA A 517 -10.20 -19.60 15.35
N ASP A 518 -9.02 -19.96 15.86
CA ASP A 518 -8.05 -19.05 16.46
C ASP A 518 -7.56 -17.98 15.46
N GLU A 519 -7.24 -18.36 14.22
CA GLU A 519 -6.94 -17.42 13.13
C GLU A 519 -8.09 -16.41 12.93
N GLY A 520 -9.35 -16.89 12.94
CA GLY A 520 -10.53 -16.03 12.81
C GLY A 520 -10.74 -15.11 14.01
N VAL A 521 -10.46 -15.59 15.22
CA VAL A 521 -10.50 -14.80 16.46
C VAL A 521 -9.45 -13.69 16.43
N GLU A 522 -8.25 -13.96 15.93
CA GLU A 522 -7.21 -12.95 15.75
C GLU A 522 -7.65 -11.85 14.79
N LEU A 523 -8.23 -12.21 13.65
CA LEU A 523 -8.78 -11.23 12.69
C LEU A 523 -9.90 -10.38 13.30
N ARG A 524 -10.80 -10.99 14.08
CA ARG A 524 -11.85 -10.25 14.79
C ARG A 524 -11.28 -9.28 15.83
N LYS A 525 -10.31 -9.72 16.62
CA LYS A 525 -9.59 -8.86 17.58
C LYS A 525 -8.83 -7.72 16.88
N ALA A 526 -8.41 -7.93 15.64
CA ALA A 526 -7.77 -6.92 14.81
C ALA A 526 -8.76 -5.89 14.22
N GLY A 527 -10.07 -6.09 14.36
CA GLY A 527 -11.12 -5.17 13.90
C GLY A 527 -11.74 -5.55 12.56
N ILE A 528 -11.42 -6.70 11.99
CA ILE A 528 -12.01 -7.15 10.72
C ILE A 528 -13.50 -7.43 10.89
N SER A 529 -14.32 -6.79 10.06
CA SER A 529 -15.78 -6.84 10.09
C SER A 529 -16.39 -7.78 9.04
N LEU A 530 -15.63 -8.15 8.00
CA LEU A 530 -16.07 -9.10 6.98
C LEU A 530 -16.55 -10.43 7.58
N PRO A 531 -17.54 -11.12 6.98
CA PRO A 531 -17.84 -12.50 7.32
C PRO A 531 -16.59 -13.40 7.18
N ILE A 532 -16.34 -14.26 8.17
CA ILE A 532 -15.17 -15.15 8.22
C ILE A 532 -15.64 -16.60 8.32
N MET A 533 -15.32 -17.40 7.30
CA MET A 533 -15.56 -18.83 7.28
C MET A 533 -14.40 -19.59 7.94
N VAL A 534 -14.69 -20.49 8.88
CA VAL A 534 -13.72 -21.38 9.52
C VAL A 534 -13.82 -22.78 8.92
N MET A 535 -12.76 -23.23 8.26
CA MET A 535 -12.84 -24.45 7.44
C MET A 535 -12.67 -25.76 8.22
N ASN A 536 -11.95 -25.75 9.36
CA ASN A 536 -11.78 -26.92 10.21
C ASN A 536 -12.27 -26.62 11.64
N PRO A 537 -13.59 -26.52 11.87
CA PRO A 537 -14.10 -26.37 13.23
C PRO A 537 -13.90 -27.67 14.01
N THR A 538 -13.66 -27.51 15.31
CA THR A 538 -13.61 -28.58 16.31
C THR A 538 -14.63 -28.32 17.41
N GLU A 539 -15.02 -29.35 18.15
CA GLU A 539 -15.89 -29.25 19.34
C GLU A 539 -15.47 -28.11 20.27
N ARG A 540 -14.17 -27.99 20.55
CA ARG A 540 -13.61 -26.96 21.45
C ARG A 540 -13.72 -25.55 20.88
N SER A 541 -13.76 -25.40 19.56
CA SER A 541 -13.83 -24.10 18.89
C SER A 541 -15.24 -23.57 18.70
N ILE A 542 -16.30 -24.38 18.86
CA ILE A 542 -17.69 -23.95 18.63
C ILE A 542 -18.03 -22.70 19.46
N ARG A 543 -17.62 -22.67 20.73
CA ARG A 543 -17.79 -21.51 21.58
C ARG A 543 -17.09 -20.27 21.04
N GLN A 544 -15.82 -20.38 20.62
CA GLN A 544 -15.07 -19.26 20.04
C GLN A 544 -15.71 -18.76 18.75
N ILE A 545 -16.19 -19.69 17.91
CA ILE A 545 -16.86 -19.36 16.66
C ILE A 545 -18.10 -18.51 16.91
N ILE A 546 -18.89 -18.85 17.93
CA ILE A 546 -20.08 -18.09 18.30
C ILE A 546 -19.71 -16.74 18.95
N ASP A 547 -18.83 -16.75 19.95
CA ASP A 547 -18.42 -15.54 20.69
C ASP A 547 -17.83 -14.46 19.76
N PHE A 548 -17.13 -14.89 18.70
CA PHE A 548 -16.48 -14.00 17.73
C PHE A 548 -17.23 -13.89 16.38
N HIS A 549 -18.47 -14.38 16.30
CA HIS A 549 -19.32 -14.27 15.11
C HIS A 549 -18.60 -14.76 13.82
N LEU A 550 -18.02 -15.96 13.90
CA LEU A 550 -17.43 -16.71 12.80
C LEU A 550 -18.44 -17.73 12.24
N GLU A 551 -18.25 -18.19 11.01
CA GLU A 551 -19.16 -19.12 10.31
C GLU A 551 -18.46 -20.47 10.05
N PRO A 552 -18.85 -21.59 10.70
CA PRO A 552 -18.16 -22.87 10.52
C PRO A 552 -18.54 -23.56 9.21
N GLU A 553 -17.57 -24.26 8.64
CA GLU A 553 -17.76 -25.32 7.66
C GLU A 553 -18.34 -26.58 8.32
N VAL A 554 -19.42 -27.13 7.75
CA VAL A 554 -20.01 -28.40 8.18
C VAL A 554 -19.80 -29.41 7.05
N TYR A 555 -18.92 -30.37 7.30
CA TYR A 555 -18.52 -31.38 6.32
C TYR A 555 -18.81 -32.83 6.78
N SER A 556 -19.43 -33.02 7.96
CA SER A 556 -19.80 -34.34 8.48
C SER A 556 -20.95 -34.25 9.49
N PHE A 557 -21.67 -35.36 9.67
CA PHE A 557 -22.73 -35.47 10.69
C PHE A 557 -22.23 -35.21 12.10
N LYS A 558 -21.00 -35.62 12.43
CA LYS A 558 -20.41 -35.37 13.73
C LYS A 558 -20.40 -33.88 14.09
N ILE A 559 -19.92 -33.03 13.19
CA ILE A 559 -19.86 -31.57 13.41
C ILE A 559 -21.28 -30.99 13.50
N LEU A 560 -22.20 -31.46 12.64
CA LEU A 560 -23.59 -31.03 12.69
C LEU A 560 -24.23 -31.35 14.05
N HIS A 561 -23.98 -32.55 14.59
CA HIS A 561 -24.48 -32.98 15.89
C HIS A 561 -23.85 -32.17 17.03
N GLU A 562 -22.55 -31.90 16.99
CA GLU A 562 -21.87 -31.05 17.99
C GLU A 562 -22.46 -29.63 18.02
N ILE A 563 -22.71 -29.02 16.85
CA ILE A 563 -23.37 -27.71 16.76
C ILE A 563 -24.80 -27.78 17.30
N ARG A 564 -25.57 -28.80 16.92
CA ARG A 564 -26.94 -29.01 17.41
C ARG A 564 -26.96 -29.11 18.94
N ASP A 565 -26.09 -29.93 19.50
CA ASP A 565 -26.04 -30.19 20.94
C ASP A 565 -25.64 -28.93 21.72
N TYR A 566 -24.71 -28.13 21.18
CA TYR A 566 -24.38 -26.81 21.74
C TYR A 566 -25.57 -25.84 21.70
N LEU A 567 -26.29 -25.77 20.57
CA LEU A 567 -27.47 -24.92 20.43
C LEU A 567 -28.58 -25.35 21.39
N MET A 568 -28.79 -26.65 21.61
CA MET A 568 -29.79 -27.14 22.57
C MET A 568 -29.53 -26.63 24.01
N GLN A 569 -28.27 -26.43 24.37
CA GLN A 569 -27.89 -25.90 25.68
C GLN A 569 -27.99 -24.36 25.79
N HIS A 570 -28.07 -23.65 24.67
CA HIS A 570 -28.06 -22.18 24.61
C HIS A 570 -29.17 -21.66 23.69
N SER A 571 -30.37 -21.47 24.24
CA SER A 571 -31.62 -21.23 23.50
C SER A 571 -31.64 -19.96 22.63
N GLU A 572 -30.84 -18.96 22.97
CA GLU A 572 -30.80 -17.61 22.39
C GLU A 572 -29.86 -17.48 21.18
N ILE A 573 -29.05 -18.51 20.92
CA ILE A 573 -28.00 -18.46 19.91
C ILE A 573 -28.52 -18.92 18.55
N PHE A 574 -28.16 -18.16 17.50
CA PHE A 574 -28.31 -18.53 16.09
C PHE A 574 -26.93 -18.65 15.47
N ILE A 575 -26.74 -19.62 14.59
CA ILE A 575 -25.46 -19.86 13.92
C ILE A 575 -25.64 -19.94 12.41
N ARG A 576 -24.68 -19.37 11.68
CA ARG A 576 -24.60 -19.38 10.21
C ARG A 576 -23.55 -20.39 9.79
N VAL A 577 -23.86 -21.32 8.89
CA VAL A 577 -22.95 -22.41 8.51
C VAL A 577 -22.80 -22.58 7.01
N HIS A 578 -21.67 -23.13 6.59
CA HIS A 578 -21.36 -23.46 5.20
C HIS A 578 -21.32 -24.98 5.02
N LEU A 579 -22.16 -25.53 4.14
CA LEU A 579 -22.19 -26.97 3.88
C LEU A 579 -21.19 -27.34 2.80
N LYS A 580 -20.37 -28.35 3.07
CA LYS A 580 -19.43 -28.89 2.09
C LYS A 580 -19.93 -30.21 1.53
N ILE A 581 -20.00 -30.29 0.21
CA ILE A 581 -20.35 -31.51 -0.52
C ILE A 581 -19.07 -32.08 -1.11
N ASP A 582 -18.90 -33.39 -0.99
CA ASP A 582 -17.83 -34.12 -1.67
C ASP A 582 -18.31 -34.55 -3.06
N THR A 583 -17.75 -33.92 -4.08
CA THR A 583 -18.03 -34.21 -5.49
C THR A 583 -16.85 -34.93 -6.12
N GLY A 584 -16.32 -35.94 -5.43
CA GLY A 584 -15.24 -36.81 -5.93
C GLY A 584 -13.80 -36.43 -5.54
N MET A 585 -13.59 -35.44 -4.66
CA MET A 585 -12.24 -35.17 -4.13
C MET A 585 -11.90 -36.12 -2.97
N HIS A 586 -12.91 -36.66 -2.27
CA HIS A 586 -12.75 -37.63 -1.18
C HIS A 586 -11.84 -37.17 -0.05
N ARG A 587 -11.85 -35.86 0.21
CA ARG A 587 -11.13 -35.23 1.34
C ARG A 587 -12.05 -34.95 2.51
N LEU A 588 -13.05 -34.08 2.30
CA LEU A 588 -14.03 -33.66 3.31
C LEU A 588 -15.30 -33.21 2.59
N GLY A 589 -16.46 -33.55 3.15
CA GLY A 589 -17.77 -33.16 2.64
C GLY A 589 -18.75 -34.31 2.74
N PHE A 590 -20.04 -34.00 2.64
CA PHE A 590 -21.10 -35.00 2.55
C PHE A 590 -21.12 -35.61 1.15
N LEU A 591 -21.24 -36.93 1.08
CA LEU A 591 -21.40 -37.66 -0.17
C LEU A 591 -22.82 -37.43 -0.75
N PRO A 592 -23.02 -37.55 -2.07
CA PRO A 592 -24.33 -37.38 -2.71
C PRO A 592 -25.44 -38.24 -2.10
N GLU A 593 -25.12 -39.47 -1.67
CA GLU A 593 -26.05 -40.38 -0.99
C GLU A 593 -26.45 -39.95 0.43
N GLU A 594 -25.67 -39.07 1.08
CA GLU A 594 -25.93 -38.58 2.44
C GLU A 594 -26.84 -37.34 2.47
N ILE A 595 -27.11 -36.73 1.31
CA ILE A 595 -27.82 -35.45 1.19
C ILE A 595 -29.25 -35.54 1.73
N GLU A 596 -29.93 -36.68 1.51
CA GLU A 596 -31.29 -36.89 2.04
C GLU A 596 -31.30 -36.88 3.58
N GLN A 597 -30.37 -37.61 4.21
CA GLN A 597 -30.23 -37.63 5.66
C GLN A 597 -29.84 -36.23 6.20
N LEU A 598 -28.88 -35.57 5.55
CA LEU A 598 -28.47 -34.20 5.91
C LEU A 598 -29.65 -33.24 5.90
N CYS A 599 -30.50 -33.32 4.87
CA CYS A 599 -31.71 -32.52 4.77
C CYS A 599 -32.69 -32.73 5.93
N GLN A 600 -32.87 -33.98 6.38
CA GLN A 600 -33.71 -34.30 7.54
C GLN A 600 -33.14 -33.74 8.84
N GLU A 601 -31.82 -33.86 9.03
CA GLU A 601 -31.16 -33.36 10.24
C GLU A 601 -31.14 -31.83 10.31
N LEU A 602 -30.88 -31.12 9.20
CA LEU A 602 -30.91 -29.66 9.16
C LEU A 602 -32.29 -29.10 9.57
N LYS A 603 -33.38 -29.75 9.16
CA LYS A 603 -34.75 -29.37 9.57
C LYS A 603 -34.98 -29.49 11.08
N SER A 604 -34.25 -30.36 11.76
CA SER A 604 -34.35 -30.53 13.21
C SER A 604 -33.68 -29.40 14.00
N VAL A 605 -32.93 -28.50 13.33
CA VAL A 605 -32.13 -27.44 13.96
C VAL A 605 -32.49 -26.06 13.37
N PRO A 606 -33.68 -25.50 13.66
CA PRO A 606 -34.16 -24.26 13.02
C PRO A 606 -33.33 -23.01 13.32
N ARG A 607 -32.45 -23.06 14.33
CA ARG A 607 -31.53 -21.97 14.70
C ARG A 607 -30.20 -22.01 13.94
N LEU A 608 -29.98 -23.03 13.13
CA LEU A 608 -28.86 -23.15 12.21
C LEU A 608 -29.32 -22.67 10.83
N LYS A 609 -28.65 -21.64 10.31
CA LYS A 609 -28.89 -21.09 8.97
C LYS A 609 -27.77 -21.50 8.03
N VAL A 610 -28.10 -22.32 7.03
CA VAL A 610 -27.17 -22.62 5.93
C VAL A 610 -27.02 -21.37 5.07
N VAL A 611 -25.81 -20.80 5.00
CA VAL A 611 -25.52 -19.59 4.22
C VAL A 611 -24.89 -19.89 2.87
N SER A 612 -24.14 -21.00 2.76
CA SER A 612 -23.69 -21.50 1.47
C SER A 612 -23.56 -23.01 1.41
N ILE A 613 -23.51 -23.52 0.18
CA ILE A 613 -23.25 -24.91 -0.19
C ILE A 613 -22.08 -24.90 -1.19
N PHE A 614 -21.07 -25.73 -0.98
CA PHE A 614 -19.88 -25.68 -1.82
C PHE A 614 -19.13 -27.00 -1.94
N SER A 615 -18.29 -27.09 -2.97
CA SER A 615 -17.31 -28.17 -3.15
C SER A 615 -15.94 -27.59 -3.53
N HIS A 616 -14.93 -28.43 -3.73
CA HIS A 616 -13.59 -28.08 -4.17
C HIS A 616 -13.21 -28.83 -5.45
N LEU A 617 -12.75 -28.11 -6.47
CA LEU A 617 -12.24 -28.73 -7.68
C LEU A 617 -10.95 -29.50 -7.38
N ALA A 618 -10.85 -30.73 -7.90
CA ALA A 618 -9.71 -31.60 -7.63
C ALA A 618 -8.50 -31.30 -8.52
N GLY A 619 -8.72 -30.89 -9.77
CA GLY A 619 -7.68 -30.74 -10.79
C GLY A 619 -7.90 -29.55 -11.71
N SER A 620 -8.42 -28.44 -11.16
CA SER A 620 -8.77 -27.23 -11.92
C SER A 620 -7.62 -26.60 -12.69
N ASP A 621 -6.37 -26.91 -12.36
CA ASP A 621 -5.15 -26.41 -13.00
C ASP A 621 -4.65 -27.31 -14.16
N ASP A 622 -5.17 -28.53 -14.28
CA ASP A 622 -4.83 -29.48 -15.36
C ASP A 622 -5.94 -29.55 -16.42
N PRO A 623 -5.69 -29.13 -17.67
CA PRO A 623 -6.65 -29.27 -18.77
C PRO A 623 -7.12 -30.69 -19.07
N GLN A 624 -6.35 -31.72 -18.69
CA GLN A 624 -6.76 -33.12 -18.88
C GLN A 624 -7.90 -33.53 -17.94
N LEU A 625 -8.18 -32.73 -16.90
CA LEU A 625 -9.18 -33.00 -15.87
C LEU A 625 -10.44 -32.12 -16.00
N ASP A 626 -10.63 -31.47 -17.15
CA ASP A 626 -11.76 -30.56 -17.39
C ASP A 626 -13.11 -31.28 -17.34
N GLU A 627 -13.20 -32.46 -17.96
CA GLU A 627 -14.42 -33.29 -17.93
C GLU A 627 -14.80 -33.65 -16.49
N PHE A 628 -13.81 -34.01 -15.67
CA PHE A 628 -14.03 -34.27 -14.26
C PHE A 628 -14.49 -33.01 -13.52
N SER A 629 -13.86 -31.86 -13.76
CA SER A 629 -14.25 -30.58 -13.14
C SER A 629 -15.70 -30.18 -13.45
N LEU A 630 -16.17 -30.43 -14.68
CA LEU A 630 -17.56 -30.22 -15.08
C LEU A 630 -18.52 -31.20 -14.39
N GLN A 631 -18.10 -32.46 -14.23
CA GLN A 631 -18.85 -33.43 -13.44
C GLN A 631 -19.00 -32.96 -11.99
N GLN A 632 -17.92 -32.46 -11.37
CA GLN A 632 -17.96 -31.93 -10.00
C GLN A 632 -18.96 -30.76 -9.86
N GLN A 633 -19.06 -29.91 -10.88
CA GLN A 633 -20.05 -28.83 -10.92
C GLN A 633 -21.47 -29.37 -10.93
N HIS A 634 -21.79 -30.32 -11.83
CA HIS A 634 -23.12 -30.90 -11.93
C HIS A 634 -23.55 -31.60 -10.63
N GLU A 635 -22.64 -32.34 -9.99
CA GLU A 635 -22.91 -33.00 -8.71
C GLU A 635 -23.21 -32.00 -7.59
N LEU A 636 -22.44 -30.89 -7.52
CA LEU A 636 -22.69 -29.81 -6.56
C LEU A 636 -24.06 -29.17 -6.78
N GLU A 637 -24.41 -28.84 -8.02
CA GLU A 637 -25.69 -28.21 -8.37
C GLU A 637 -26.88 -29.12 -8.05
N ALA A 638 -26.76 -30.44 -8.32
CA ALA A 638 -27.78 -31.42 -7.99
C ALA A 638 -27.99 -31.56 -6.47
N ALA A 639 -26.91 -31.67 -5.69
CA ALA A 639 -26.98 -31.72 -4.24
C ALA A 639 -27.55 -30.42 -3.65
N ALA A 640 -27.10 -29.27 -4.16
CA ALA A 640 -27.60 -27.97 -3.72
C ALA A 640 -29.09 -27.80 -3.99
N LEU A 641 -29.60 -28.24 -5.15
CA LEU A 641 -31.03 -28.18 -5.46
C LEU A 641 -31.87 -28.99 -4.45
N GLN A 642 -31.43 -30.18 -4.07
CA GLN A 642 -32.13 -30.99 -3.07
C GLN A 642 -32.16 -30.29 -1.70
N ILE A 643 -31.04 -29.70 -1.29
CA ILE A 643 -30.94 -28.95 -0.03
C ILE A 643 -31.82 -27.69 -0.07
N GLU A 644 -31.80 -26.93 -1.17
CA GLU A 644 -32.66 -25.74 -1.37
C GLU A 644 -34.15 -26.09 -1.23
N LEU A 645 -34.59 -27.17 -1.88
CA LEU A 645 -35.98 -27.66 -1.80
C LEU A 645 -36.35 -28.08 -0.37
N SER A 646 -35.41 -28.69 0.36
CA SER A 646 -35.63 -29.09 1.74
C SER A 646 -35.72 -27.89 2.70
N LEU A 647 -34.83 -26.90 2.54
CA LEU A 647 -34.74 -25.73 3.41
C LEU A 647 -35.83 -24.67 3.13
N GLY A 648 -36.38 -24.63 1.92
CA GLY A 648 -37.38 -23.65 1.51
C GLY A 648 -36.80 -22.26 1.19
N TYR A 649 -35.48 -22.14 1.10
CA TYR A 649 -34.76 -20.93 0.69
C TYR A 649 -33.47 -21.31 -0.04
N LYS A 650 -32.80 -20.33 -0.67
CA LYS A 650 -31.61 -20.53 -1.50
C LYS A 650 -30.32 -20.05 -0.82
N PRO A 651 -29.48 -20.95 -0.27
CA PRO A 651 -28.11 -20.60 0.13
C PRO A 651 -27.23 -20.23 -1.08
N MET A 652 -26.14 -19.50 -0.84
CA MET A 652 -25.15 -19.22 -1.89
C MET A 652 -24.44 -20.51 -2.32
N LYS A 653 -24.01 -20.59 -3.58
CA LYS A 653 -23.21 -21.70 -4.10
C LYS A 653 -21.84 -21.23 -4.55
N HIS A 654 -20.81 -22.02 -4.27
CA HIS A 654 -19.45 -21.70 -4.73
C HIS A 654 -18.61 -22.94 -5.03
N LEU A 655 -17.80 -22.87 -6.08
CA LEU A 655 -16.97 -24.02 -6.53
C LEU A 655 -15.53 -23.60 -6.81
N LEU A 656 -15.35 -22.56 -7.61
CA LEU A 656 -14.06 -22.21 -8.21
C LEU A 656 -13.03 -21.76 -7.16
N ASN A 657 -11.83 -22.34 -7.25
CA ASN A 657 -10.57 -21.84 -6.70
C ASN A 657 -9.88 -20.92 -7.74
N SER A 658 -8.68 -20.38 -7.45
CA SER A 658 -7.97 -19.45 -8.34
C SER A 658 -7.87 -19.94 -9.80
N ALA A 659 -7.40 -21.17 -10.01
CA ALA A 659 -7.30 -21.76 -11.35
C ALA A 659 -8.68 -21.96 -12.01
N GLY A 660 -9.68 -22.36 -11.22
CA GLY A 660 -11.07 -22.44 -11.69
C GLY A 660 -11.62 -21.10 -12.17
N ILE A 661 -11.32 -19.99 -11.47
CA ILE A 661 -11.75 -18.64 -11.88
C ILE A 661 -11.17 -18.28 -13.24
N ALA A 662 -9.88 -18.54 -13.45
CA ALA A 662 -9.20 -18.21 -14.71
C ALA A 662 -9.68 -19.06 -15.89
N ARG A 663 -10.03 -20.34 -15.65
CA ARG A 663 -10.31 -21.31 -16.71
C ARG A 663 -11.80 -21.52 -16.98
N PHE A 664 -12.64 -21.39 -15.95
CA PHE A 664 -14.08 -21.64 -16.00
C PHE A 664 -14.89 -20.45 -15.45
N PRO A 665 -14.68 -19.20 -15.92
CA PRO A 665 -15.36 -18.03 -15.34
C PRO A 665 -16.90 -18.10 -15.40
N ASN A 666 -17.45 -18.83 -16.37
CA ASN A 666 -18.90 -19.06 -16.51
C ASN A 666 -19.48 -20.00 -15.44
N ALA A 667 -18.64 -20.73 -14.69
CA ALA A 667 -19.04 -21.63 -13.59
C ALA A 667 -18.85 -20.98 -12.20
N SER A 668 -18.84 -19.65 -12.16
CA SER A 668 -18.55 -18.86 -10.95
C SER A 668 -19.64 -18.90 -9.88
N LEU A 669 -20.88 -19.27 -10.24
CA LEU A 669 -22.03 -19.36 -9.33
C LEU A 669 -22.20 -18.05 -8.53
N ASP A 670 -22.53 -18.13 -7.23
CA ASP A 670 -22.78 -16.95 -6.40
C ASP A 670 -21.50 -16.38 -5.77
N MET A 671 -20.46 -17.20 -5.61
CA MET A 671 -19.20 -16.80 -4.99
C MET A 671 -18.02 -17.65 -5.50
N VAL A 672 -16.83 -17.06 -5.56
CA VAL A 672 -15.57 -17.76 -5.88
C VAL A 672 -14.57 -17.65 -4.73
N ARG A 673 -13.61 -18.58 -4.65
CA ARG A 673 -12.60 -18.64 -3.58
C ARG A 673 -11.21 -18.35 -4.14
N LEU A 674 -10.67 -17.19 -3.82
CA LEU A 674 -9.39 -16.74 -4.36
C LEU A 674 -8.24 -17.02 -3.36
N GLY A 675 -7.38 -17.96 -3.73
CA GLY A 675 -6.23 -18.42 -2.94
C GLY A 675 -4.90 -17.92 -3.50
N ILE A 676 -4.03 -18.82 -3.94
CA ILE A 676 -2.65 -18.48 -4.36
C ILE A 676 -2.55 -17.43 -5.48
N GLY A 677 -3.59 -17.31 -6.30
CA GLY A 677 -3.67 -16.28 -7.33
C GLY A 677 -3.61 -14.87 -6.76
N LEU A 678 -4.18 -14.67 -5.56
CA LEU A 678 -4.09 -13.42 -4.81
C LEU A 678 -2.63 -13.02 -4.53
N TYR A 679 -1.75 -14.01 -4.33
CA TYR A 679 -0.35 -13.86 -3.95
C TYR A 679 0.60 -13.86 -5.16
N GLY A 680 0.06 -13.73 -6.37
CA GLY A 680 0.83 -13.53 -7.59
C GLY A 680 1.26 -14.80 -8.31
N VAL A 681 0.76 -15.98 -7.91
CA VAL A 681 1.08 -17.25 -8.57
C VAL A 681 -0.08 -17.71 -9.44
N GLY A 682 0.11 -17.61 -10.76
CA GLY A 682 -0.85 -18.08 -11.76
C GLY A 682 -0.68 -19.57 -12.07
N SER A 683 -1.80 -20.22 -12.37
CA SER A 683 -1.89 -21.59 -12.87
C SER A 683 -1.45 -21.72 -14.33
N GLN A 684 -1.64 -20.67 -15.14
CA GLN A 684 -1.26 -20.65 -16.56
C GLN A 684 -0.28 -19.52 -16.88
N ALA A 685 0.49 -19.67 -17.96
CA ALA A 685 1.47 -18.66 -18.37
C ALA A 685 0.82 -17.30 -18.70
N GLN A 686 -0.32 -17.30 -19.38
CA GLN A 686 -1.00 -16.07 -19.77
C GLN A 686 -1.64 -15.34 -18.58
N GLU A 687 -2.18 -16.10 -17.62
CA GLU A 687 -2.62 -15.59 -16.33
C GLU A 687 -1.44 -15.01 -15.55
N GLN A 688 -0.30 -15.71 -15.50
CA GLN A 688 0.88 -15.28 -14.76
C GLN A 688 1.41 -13.91 -15.22
N LEU A 689 1.32 -13.59 -16.52
CA LEU A 689 1.71 -12.30 -17.08
C LEU A 689 0.87 -11.12 -16.56
N GLN A 690 -0.33 -11.40 -16.06
CA GLN A 690 -1.26 -10.40 -15.55
C GLN A 690 -1.22 -10.30 -14.02
N LEU A 691 -0.45 -11.16 -13.35
CA LEU A 691 -0.34 -11.15 -11.90
C LEU A 691 0.96 -10.47 -11.47
N GLN A 692 0.87 -9.69 -10.40
CA GLN A 692 2.02 -9.07 -9.76
C GLN A 692 2.51 -9.94 -8.61
N ASN A 693 3.83 -10.02 -8.45
CA ASN A 693 4.43 -10.76 -7.35
C ASN A 693 4.15 -10.04 -6.02
N VAL A 694 3.58 -10.76 -5.05
CA VAL A 694 3.25 -10.18 -3.75
C VAL A 694 4.39 -10.32 -2.74
N SER A 695 5.11 -11.43 -2.76
CA SER A 695 6.07 -11.77 -1.71
C SER A 695 7.50 -11.83 -2.22
N LYS A 696 8.43 -11.15 -1.54
CA LYS A 696 9.87 -11.19 -1.81
C LYS A 696 10.63 -11.54 -0.54
N LEU A 697 11.33 -12.66 -0.55
CA LEU A 697 12.21 -13.07 0.56
C LEU A 697 13.64 -12.67 0.23
N ARG A 698 14.23 -11.84 1.09
CA ARG A 698 15.63 -11.46 1.01
C ARG A 698 16.34 -11.57 2.35
N SER A 699 17.65 -11.68 2.28
CA SER A 699 18.58 -11.72 3.40
C SER A 699 19.84 -10.93 3.01
N ILE A 700 20.93 -11.06 3.76
CA ILE A 700 22.19 -10.38 3.49
C ILE A 700 23.37 -11.36 3.49
N LEU A 701 24.49 -10.94 2.91
CA LEU A 701 25.77 -11.61 3.12
C LEU A 701 26.35 -11.25 4.49
N SER A 702 26.22 -12.13 5.49
CA SER A 702 26.78 -11.89 6.83
C SER A 702 28.30 -12.00 6.87
N GLN A 703 28.87 -12.92 6.09
CA GLN A 703 30.31 -13.15 6.08
C GLN A 703 30.77 -13.77 4.76
N ILE A 704 31.98 -13.43 4.32
CA ILE A 704 32.64 -14.05 3.16
C ILE A 704 33.95 -14.70 3.59
N LYS A 705 34.21 -15.93 3.10
CA LYS A 705 35.45 -16.66 3.36
C LYS A 705 36.12 -17.11 2.07
N SER A 706 37.42 -16.92 1.96
CA SER A 706 38.24 -17.58 0.95
C SER A 706 38.68 -18.95 1.46
N ILE A 707 38.27 -20.01 0.77
CA ILE A 707 38.53 -21.40 1.16
C ILE A 707 39.33 -22.09 0.03
N PRO A 708 40.51 -22.67 0.32
CA PRO A 708 41.32 -23.35 -0.69
C PRO A 708 40.66 -24.59 -1.29
N ALA A 709 41.10 -24.95 -2.50
CA ALA A 709 40.73 -26.22 -3.13
C ALA A 709 41.06 -27.43 -2.23
N GLY A 710 40.18 -28.43 -2.22
CA GLY A 710 40.32 -29.67 -1.45
C GLY A 710 39.68 -29.63 -0.06
N GLU A 711 39.36 -28.45 0.46
CA GLU A 711 38.63 -28.26 1.72
C GLU A 711 37.14 -28.57 1.60
N THR A 712 36.44 -28.59 2.74
CA THR A 712 35.02 -28.97 2.82
C THR A 712 34.18 -27.94 3.56
N VAL A 713 32.90 -27.81 3.18
CA VAL A 713 31.96 -26.82 3.73
C VAL A 713 30.72 -27.49 4.34
N GLY A 714 30.31 -27.02 5.51
CA GLY A 714 29.05 -27.39 6.17
C GLY A 714 29.04 -28.74 6.88
N TYR A 715 27.86 -29.13 7.37
CA TYR A 715 27.67 -30.37 8.12
C TYR A 715 28.12 -31.61 7.34
N ASN A 716 28.70 -32.58 8.06
CA ASN A 716 29.23 -33.84 7.54
C ASN A 716 30.31 -33.68 6.46
N ARG A 717 30.88 -32.47 6.29
CA ARG A 717 31.87 -32.17 5.26
C ARG A 717 31.37 -32.53 3.85
N ASN A 718 30.06 -32.39 3.63
CA ASN A 718 29.36 -32.98 2.49
C ASN A 718 29.69 -32.29 1.16
N ALA A 719 30.00 -31.00 1.19
CA ALA A 719 30.53 -30.29 0.04
C ALA A 719 32.05 -30.27 0.10
N LYS A 720 32.70 -30.85 -0.91
CA LYS A 720 34.16 -30.76 -1.13
C LYS A 720 34.43 -29.79 -2.28
N LEU A 721 35.30 -28.82 -2.04
CA LEU A 721 35.65 -27.79 -3.02
C LEU A 721 36.72 -28.32 -3.97
N ASN A 722 36.53 -28.13 -5.27
CA ASN A 722 37.47 -28.59 -6.31
C ASN A 722 38.38 -27.47 -6.84
N ARG A 723 38.15 -26.23 -6.41
CA ARG A 723 38.94 -25.03 -6.71
C ARG A 723 39.00 -24.13 -5.48
N ASP A 724 39.89 -23.16 -5.50
CA ASP A 724 39.86 -22.07 -4.53
C ASP A 724 38.53 -21.32 -4.70
N SER A 725 37.78 -21.20 -3.61
CA SER A 725 36.41 -20.70 -3.64
C SER A 725 36.18 -19.56 -2.66
N LYS A 726 35.32 -18.62 -3.04
CA LYS A 726 34.79 -17.56 -2.18
C LYS A 726 33.42 -18.00 -1.69
N ILE A 727 33.27 -18.30 -0.40
CA ILE A 727 32.02 -18.80 0.18
C ILE A 727 31.36 -17.69 1.00
N GLY A 728 30.13 -17.34 0.62
CA GLY A 728 29.27 -16.44 1.38
C GLY A 728 28.44 -17.20 2.42
N ILE A 729 28.21 -16.58 3.57
CA ILE A 729 27.33 -17.08 4.63
C ILE A 729 26.11 -16.16 4.68
N VAL A 730 24.92 -16.77 4.66
CA VAL A 730 23.63 -16.08 4.67
C VAL A 730 22.87 -16.50 5.93
N PRO A 731 22.29 -15.56 6.69
CA PRO A 731 21.55 -15.82 7.94
C PRO A 731 20.11 -16.29 7.63
N LEU A 732 20.02 -17.37 6.85
CA LEU A 732 18.79 -18.04 6.45
C LEU A 732 19.04 -19.56 6.45
N GLY A 733 18.28 -20.30 7.23
CA GLY A 733 18.36 -21.76 7.27
C GLY A 733 17.02 -22.45 7.12
N TYR A 734 16.99 -23.76 7.40
CA TYR A 734 15.77 -24.54 7.27
C TYR A 734 14.70 -24.18 8.31
N ALA A 735 15.09 -23.62 9.46
CA ALA A 735 14.12 -23.14 10.45
C ALA A 735 13.50 -21.78 10.06
N ASP A 736 14.04 -21.10 9.03
CA ASP A 736 13.43 -19.94 8.38
C ASP A 736 12.53 -20.30 7.19
N GLY A 737 12.53 -21.57 6.77
CA GLY A 737 11.72 -22.06 5.64
C GLY A 737 12.51 -22.45 4.40
N PHE A 738 13.85 -22.34 4.40
CA PHE A 738 14.67 -22.73 3.26
C PHE A 738 14.93 -24.25 3.26
N SER A 739 14.32 -24.99 2.34
CA SER A 739 14.35 -26.45 2.33
C SER A 739 15.77 -27.03 2.29
N ARG A 740 16.04 -28.06 3.11
CA ARG A 740 17.33 -28.78 3.09
C ARG A 740 17.62 -29.46 1.76
N LEU A 741 16.59 -29.76 0.97
CA LEU A 741 16.72 -30.34 -0.37
C LEU A 741 17.38 -29.37 -1.36
N LEU A 742 17.37 -28.06 -1.07
CA LEU A 742 18.06 -27.04 -1.87
C LEU A 742 19.57 -26.96 -1.57
N GLY A 743 20.07 -27.75 -0.62
CA GLY A 743 21.50 -27.84 -0.34
C GLY A 743 22.30 -28.59 -1.41
N ASN A 744 23.62 -28.64 -1.22
CA ASN A 744 24.58 -29.40 -2.02
C ASN A 744 24.50 -29.12 -3.54
N GLY A 745 24.28 -27.87 -3.92
CA GLY A 745 24.27 -27.40 -5.30
C GLY A 745 22.92 -27.55 -6.02
N ASN A 746 21.90 -28.11 -5.37
CA ASN A 746 20.58 -28.28 -5.99
C ASN A 746 19.80 -26.94 -6.07
N GLY A 747 19.94 -26.10 -5.05
CA GLY A 747 19.39 -24.74 -5.00
C GLY A 747 20.44 -23.67 -5.24
N ASP A 748 19.96 -22.45 -5.45
CA ASP A 748 20.77 -21.24 -5.59
C ASP A 748 20.02 -20.03 -5.01
N VAL A 749 20.72 -18.91 -4.87
CA VAL A 749 20.19 -17.58 -4.51
C VAL A 749 20.74 -16.54 -5.48
N ILE A 750 20.23 -15.31 -5.45
CA ILE A 750 20.73 -14.22 -6.30
C ILE A 750 21.51 -13.21 -5.44
N VAL A 751 22.73 -12.90 -5.86
CA VAL A 751 23.61 -11.89 -5.25
C VAL A 751 24.17 -11.02 -6.36
N ALA A 752 24.09 -9.69 -6.23
CA ALA A 752 24.52 -8.75 -7.27
C ALA A 752 23.96 -9.06 -8.67
N GLY A 753 22.71 -9.55 -8.74
CA GLY A 753 22.04 -9.94 -9.99
C GLY A 753 22.53 -11.25 -10.61
N LYS A 754 23.45 -11.97 -9.97
CA LYS A 754 24.00 -13.25 -10.43
C LYS A 754 23.57 -14.41 -9.52
N ARG A 755 23.47 -15.61 -10.09
CA ARG A 755 23.12 -16.82 -9.32
C ARG A 755 24.33 -17.36 -8.56
N ALA A 756 24.15 -17.56 -7.26
CA ALA A 756 25.10 -18.15 -6.35
C ALA A 756 24.57 -19.51 -5.87
N PRO A 757 25.17 -20.64 -6.29
CA PRO A 757 24.74 -21.97 -5.85
C PRO A 757 24.89 -22.19 -4.35
N VAL A 758 23.96 -22.91 -3.73
CA VAL A 758 24.07 -23.31 -2.32
C VAL A 758 25.13 -24.40 -2.17
N VAL A 759 26.09 -24.20 -1.27
CA VAL A 759 27.20 -25.12 -1.01
C VAL A 759 26.98 -25.87 0.29
N GLY A 760 27.03 -27.19 0.22
CA GLY A 760 26.86 -28.06 1.39
C GLY A 760 25.42 -28.10 1.89
N ASN A 761 25.23 -28.69 3.06
CA ASN A 761 23.91 -28.81 3.67
C ASN A 761 23.41 -27.45 4.19
N VAL A 762 22.12 -27.18 4.00
CA VAL A 762 21.43 -26.07 4.68
C VAL A 762 21.42 -26.34 6.19
N CYS A 763 21.90 -25.38 6.96
CA CYS A 763 21.95 -25.43 8.43
C CYS A 763 20.65 -24.89 9.04
N MET A 764 20.51 -24.92 10.37
CA MET A 764 19.29 -24.47 11.06
C MET A 764 18.98 -23.01 10.79
N ASP A 765 19.99 -22.14 10.91
CA ASP A 765 19.84 -20.67 10.82
C ASP A 765 20.71 -20.05 9.73
N MET A 766 21.45 -20.86 8.97
CA MET A 766 22.39 -20.38 7.96
C MET A 766 22.46 -21.29 6.75
N LEU A 767 22.83 -20.70 5.61
CA LEU A 767 23.24 -21.41 4.42
C LEU A 767 24.53 -20.81 3.86
N MET A 768 25.28 -21.63 3.15
CA MET A 768 26.52 -21.21 2.50
C MET A 768 26.31 -21.19 0.99
N ILE A 769 26.88 -20.22 0.30
CA ILE A 769 26.75 -20.04 -1.15
C ILE A 769 28.10 -19.83 -1.80
N ASP A 770 28.25 -20.31 -3.04
CA ASP A 770 29.45 -20.11 -3.84
C ASP A 770 29.39 -18.73 -4.54
N LEU A 771 30.30 -17.83 -4.14
CA LEU A 771 30.49 -16.50 -4.70
C LEU A 771 31.76 -16.42 -5.57
N THR A 772 32.39 -17.54 -5.89
CA THR A 772 33.68 -17.56 -6.62
C THR A 772 33.60 -16.84 -7.95
N ASP A 773 32.47 -16.95 -8.65
CA ASP A 773 32.24 -16.29 -9.95
C ASP A 773 31.53 -14.92 -9.82
N ILE A 774 31.45 -14.37 -8.59
CA ILE A 774 30.84 -13.08 -8.24
C ILE A 774 31.87 -12.25 -7.44
N PRO A 775 32.94 -11.76 -8.09
CA PRO A 775 34.03 -11.05 -7.42
C PRO A 775 33.57 -9.77 -6.71
N GLU A 776 32.54 -9.11 -7.25
CA GLU A 776 31.95 -7.87 -6.73
C GLU A 776 31.17 -8.05 -5.41
N ALA A 777 30.80 -9.26 -5.02
CA ALA A 777 30.02 -9.50 -3.81
C ALA A 777 30.80 -9.11 -2.54
N ALA A 778 30.15 -8.35 -1.65
CA ALA A 778 30.66 -7.87 -0.39
C ALA A 778 29.76 -8.26 0.80
N GLU A 779 30.33 -8.29 2.00
CA GLU A 779 29.55 -8.45 3.23
C GLU A 779 28.56 -7.27 3.36
N GLY A 780 27.31 -7.58 3.71
CA GLY A 780 26.20 -6.64 3.76
C GLY A 780 25.37 -6.55 2.47
N ASP A 781 25.84 -7.11 1.35
CA ASP A 781 25.06 -7.12 0.11
C ASP A 781 23.77 -7.94 0.26
N ASP A 782 22.71 -7.50 -0.42
CA ASP A 782 21.44 -8.22 -0.47
C ASP A 782 21.60 -9.59 -1.14
N VAL A 783 20.95 -10.58 -0.54
CA VAL A 783 20.78 -11.94 -1.04
C VAL A 783 19.29 -12.16 -1.29
N ILE A 784 18.90 -12.33 -2.54
CA ILE A 784 17.50 -12.56 -2.93
C ILE A 784 17.27 -14.06 -3.05
N ILE A 785 16.29 -14.57 -2.29
CA ILE A 785 15.90 -15.98 -2.32
C ILE A 785 14.86 -16.17 -3.41
N PHE A 786 13.77 -15.40 -3.30
CA PHE A 786 12.75 -15.27 -4.33
C PHE A 786 12.15 -13.86 -4.32
N ASP A 787 11.80 -13.39 -5.52
CA ASP A 787 11.22 -12.08 -5.79
C ASP A 787 10.16 -12.13 -6.91
N SER A 788 9.83 -13.33 -7.37
CA SER A 788 8.96 -13.59 -8.51
C SER A 788 8.31 -14.97 -8.43
N ALA A 789 7.16 -15.12 -9.09
CA ALA A 789 6.45 -16.39 -9.16
C ALA A 789 7.26 -17.48 -9.89
N ASP A 790 8.03 -17.12 -10.92
CA ASP A 790 8.89 -18.05 -11.64
C ASP A 790 10.00 -18.58 -10.73
N ARG A 791 10.59 -17.71 -9.90
CA ARG A 791 11.58 -18.12 -8.92
C ARG A 791 10.99 -19.05 -7.85
N LEU A 792 9.78 -18.77 -7.38
CA LEU A 792 9.05 -19.67 -6.46
C LEU A 792 8.81 -21.05 -7.10
N LYS A 793 8.35 -21.09 -8.36
CA LYS A 793 8.13 -22.34 -9.12
C LYS A 793 9.42 -23.13 -9.30
N GLU A 794 10.53 -22.45 -9.60
CA GLU A 794 11.84 -23.08 -9.75
C GLU A 794 12.33 -23.72 -8.43
N LEU A 795 12.24 -22.97 -7.31
CA LEU A 795 12.61 -23.48 -6.00
C LEU A 795 11.73 -24.66 -5.57
N ALA A 796 10.42 -24.57 -5.84
CA ALA A 796 9.47 -25.65 -5.59
C ALA A 796 9.84 -26.91 -6.38
N GLN A 797 10.14 -26.78 -7.68
CA GLN A 797 10.56 -27.91 -8.52
C GLN A 797 11.85 -28.55 -8.01
N LYS A 798 12.86 -27.74 -7.68
CA LYS A 798 14.15 -28.21 -7.13
C LYS A 798 14.01 -28.91 -5.78
N SER A 799 13.02 -28.53 -4.98
CA SER A 799 12.73 -29.15 -3.68
C SER A 799 11.60 -30.19 -3.72
N HIS A 800 11.15 -30.60 -4.91
CA HIS A 800 10.09 -31.59 -5.12
C HIS A 800 8.77 -31.24 -4.43
N THR A 801 8.37 -29.97 -4.49
CA THR A 801 7.12 -29.46 -3.93
C THR A 801 6.43 -28.47 -4.87
N ILE A 802 5.44 -27.74 -4.35
CA ILE A 802 4.61 -26.72 -4.99
C ILE A 802 4.89 -25.33 -4.39
N PRO A 803 4.63 -24.23 -5.12
CA PRO A 803 4.86 -22.87 -4.63
C PRO A 803 4.17 -22.54 -3.28
N TYR A 804 3.03 -23.17 -3.00
CA TYR A 804 2.34 -23.05 -1.71
C TYR A 804 3.25 -23.43 -0.53
N GLU A 805 4.01 -24.52 -0.65
CA GLU A 805 4.88 -25.00 0.42
C GLU A 805 6.04 -24.02 0.65
N ILE A 806 6.63 -23.46 -0.42
CA ILE A 806 7.71 -22.47 -0.31
C ILE A 806 7.25 -21.20 0.40
N LEU A 807 6.02 -20.72 0.12
CA LEU A 807 5.48 -19.52 0.77
C LEU A 807 5.13 -19.79 2.24
N THR A 808 4.45 -20.91 2.51
CA THR A 808 4.01 -21.30 3.87
C THR A 808 5.15 -21.78 4.76
N SER A 809 6.28 -22.22 4.20
CA SER A 809 7.45 -22.63 4.99
C SER A 809 8.17 -21.45 5.62
N VAL A 810 7.98 -20.22 5.11
CA VAL A 810 8.60 -19.02 5.67
C VAL A 810 8.11 -18.80 7.09
N SER A 811 9.01 -19.03 8.04
CA SER A 811 8.68 -19.07 9.46
C SER A 811 8.13 -17.74 9.99
N ALA A 812 7.35 -17.80 11.07
CA ALA A 812 6.90 -16.62 11.80
C ALA A 812 8.07 -15.77 12.34
N ARG A 813 9.26 -16.39 12.55
CA ARG A 813 10.48 -15.71 13.00
C ARG A 813 11.11 -14.80 11.94
N VAL A 814 10.80 -15.02 10.66
CA VAL A 814 11.23 -14.12 9.57
C VAL A 814 10.38 -12.86 9.64
N LYS A 815 11.04 -11.69 9.69
CA LYS A 815 10.34 -10.41 9.79
C LYS A 815 9.55 -10.13 8.51
N ARG A 816 8.30 -9.73 8.66
CA ARG A 816 7.44 -9.31 7.54
C ARG A 816 7.50 -7.80 7.40
N VAL A 817 7.72 -7.30 6.20
CA VAL A 817 7.73 -5.88 5.87
C VAL A 817 6.64 -5.64 4.84
N TYR A 818 5.67 -4.79 5.18
CA TYR A 818 4.53 -4.52 4.31
C TYR A 818 4.78 -3.24 3.52
N LEU A 819 4.77 -3.35 2.20
CA LEU A 819 4.95 -2.22 1.28
C LEU A 819 3.57 -1.73 0.83
N ARG A 820 3.34 -0.43 0.94
CA ARG A 820 2.11 0.24 0.51
C ARG A 820 2.46 1.65 0.05
N GLU A 821 2.08 2.01 -1.17
CA GLU A 821 2.29 3.35 -1.73
C GLU A 821 1.30 4.40 -1.20
#